data_AF-A0A0P7Z4A1-F1
#
_entry.id   AF-A0A0P7Z4A1-F1
#
_cell.length_a   1.000
_cell.length_b   1.000
_cell.length_c   1.000
_cell.angle_alpha   90.00
_cell.angle_beta   90.00
_cell.angle_gamma   90.00
#
_symmetry.space_group_name_H-M   'P 1'
#
loop_
_entity.id
_entity.type
_entity.pdbx_description
1 polymer ?
#
loop_
_entity_poly.entity_id
_entity_poly.type
_entity_poly.pdbx_seq_one_letter_code
_entity_poly.pdbx_strand_id
1 'polypeptide(L)'
;MDRRRWGWVLGLGLGVAIAPGIRVHAQIVPDGSLGSEGSVTTPMETGVQIDGGALRGDNLFHSFQEFSVPTNSEAFFNNPDVANIFSRVTGGSISDIDGLLRANGTANLFLLNPNGIVFGPNARLDIGGSFVASTANSLVFENGLEFSASDSGDTAPLLSVNVPLGVQFNGNPGSLEATGATLNVSEGESMALVGGEISLDDVEMNAPAGRIDLVGVGEAGQVRFEVGDADSGFPSGGFGVPADLNRASVLLRNGTALNVVASQGGDIKIQASEIELWDSFLDAGIAEGFGNPDGQSGNIGLDAHGRISIANGGILNLVRRDSFGHSGNITLIANDIEVRDGAQLTSSTFGQGNSGSVRLNAVHSIIISGANPLGLVSGVFSRVSETAEGQGGDVRLVANHIAVREGATLDTTTFGAGDAGLVRVEAGETIIISNADAFSAVEETGQGNAGAVSLIANQVEIRDGAQLTSSTFGQGHGGSVRVEATDQIVFSGVNPEGFMSAALSRVAQGAQGDGGRIDLVANRIIIEDGARLDASSFGDGNAGGVTVEGHEMVIFRNADAFSQVEASGRGNAGGLSLIGQTIELQEQSVVSSNLFGEGNAGPVTLEAGDSILISDSEVISGVAPTGRGNAGGIEIAAERVMLRNGAQLNSSTLGQGDAGTVRVEANESILLLGANVGQLTTGVVSLVGEAARGNAGGISLMANRVDIRDGAFVSLSTAGEGNAGTATVTGQESVRLSDSFVLSNVTETGRGNAGGVRVTGRQINLQDGAILSSSTFGEGDAGSVRVEGRDHIVLSNSAVFSQVIDQAEGNAGGVRLNARQIDLQDGAVLSSSHTGQSNSNNFAAGDLMVRADSLRLVDGSAVTVDTLGQGGNLQLNTNTTILRGGSNLQTNAQGEFPGGNIVIDTGALVALENSNITANALNASGGQVIINAQEIFGTEFRDQPTLESDITATSALGPEFSGVVELNTPDIDTAAGLVDLSAAPIDVASILNTDPCTSGRDSEFYVTGRGGLPPNPEGTLVNDVTWVDLRSLNLSRSQGRSVPRDERVELVEAEGWHMNHEGEVILSSSNGDVVPTIPERRANSCSLLP
;
A
#
# COMPACT_ATOMS: atom_id res chain seq x y z
N MET A 1 -46.48 45.01 2.47
CA MET A 1 -47.65 45.72 1.93
C MET A 1 -48.87 45.41 2.80
N ASP A 2 -49.34 46.34 3.67
CA ASP A 2 -50.78 46.66 3.78
C ASP A 2 -51.09 47.87 4.69
N ARG A 3 -51.78 48.82 4.06
CA ARG A 3 -52.66 49.94 4.45
C ARG A 3 -53.27 50.04 5.88
N ARG A 4 -53.17 51.25 6.49
CA ARG A 4 -54.25 52.25 6.85
C ARG A 4 -53.93 53.07 8.11
N ARG A 5 -53.71 54.39 7.97
CA ARG A 5 -54.60 55.55 8.29
C ARG A 5 -54.78 55.87 9.79
N TRP A 6 -54.64 57.15 10.17
CA TRP A 6 -55.70 58.06 10.64
C TRP A 6 -55.19 59.52 10.78
N GLY A 7 -56.09 60.50 10.55
CA GLY A 7 -55.86 61.96 10.49
C GLY A 7 -55.51 62.60 11.84
N TRP A 8 -55.22 63.91 11.94
CA TRP A 8 -56.16 65.04 11.82
C TRP A 8 -55.49 66.36 11.39
N VAL A 9 -56.33 67.25 10.86
CA VAL A 9 -56.11 68.59 10.28
C VAL A 9 -56.18 69.69 11.37
N LEU A 10 -55.35 70.76 11.27
CA LEU A 10 -55.75 72.18 11.44
C LEU A 10 -54.59 73.19 11.27
N GLY A 11 -54.59 73.89 10.12
CA GLY A 11 -54.77 75.35 10.02
C GLY A 11 -53.73 76.36 10.52
N LEU A 12 -53.30 77.22 9.57
CA LEU A 12 -52.89 78.64 9.66
C LEU A 12 -51.41 78.99 9.92
N GLY A 13 -50.68 79.24 8.83
CA GLY A 13 -50.46 80.61 8.35
C GLY A 13 -49.24 81.40 8.85
N LEU A 14 -48.44 81.84 7.87
CA LEU A 14 -47.47 82.95 7.84
C LEU A 14 -46.02 82.72 8.29
N GLY A 15 -45.10 83.04 7.37
CA GLY A 15 -43.75 83.48 7.70
C GLY A 15 -42.66 82.76 6.92
N VAL A 16 -42.42 83.18 5.68
CA VAL A 16 -41.17 82.88 4.97
C VAL A 16 -40.02 83.50 5.79
N ALA A 17 -39.19 82.66 6.38
CA ALA A 17 -37.80 82.95 6.68
C ALA A 17 -36.99 81.82 6.08
N ILE A 18 -36.49 82.04 4.86
CA ILE A 18 -35.46 81.21 4.26
C ILE A 18 -34.22 81.42 5.12
N ALA A 19 -33.96 80.49 6.04
CA ALA A 19 -32.65 80.36 6.65
C ALA A 19 -31.71 79.87 5.53
N PRO A 20 -30.54 80.52 5.31
CA PRO A 20 -29.56 80.00 4.39
C PRO A 20 -29.14 78.60 4.89
N GLY A 21 -29.21 77.62 4.00
CA GLY A 21 -28.72 76.27 4.28
C GLY A 21 -27.30 76.36 4.83
N ILE A 22 -27.08 75.70 5.96
CA ILE A 22 -25.75 75.51 6.53
C ILE A 22 -24.94 74.78 5.45
N ARG A 23 -24.05 75.52 4.79
CA ARG A 23 -23.10 74.96 3.84
C ARG A 23 -22.02 74.25 4.65
N VAL A 24 -22.02 72.92 4.65
CA VAL A 24 -20.93 72.12 5.21
C VAL A 24 -19.69 72.39 4.36
N HIS A 25 -18.74 73.15 4.89
CA HIS A 25 -17.42 73.34 4.26
C HIS A 25 -16.55 72.12 4.62
N ALA A 26 -15.72 71.65 3.69
CA ALA A 26 -14.69 70.68 4.04
C ALA A 26 -13.77 71.24 5.14
N GLN A 27 -13.36 70.39 6.09
CA GLN A 27 -12.53 70.78 7.23
C GLN A 27 -11.05 70.57 6.84
N ILE A 28 -10.59 71.41 5.91
CA ILE A 28 -9.22 71.40 5.40
C ILE A 28 -8.57 72.73 5.79
N VAL A 29 -7.65 72.68 6.75
CA VAL A 29 -7.02 73.87 7.35
C VAL A 29 -5.51 73.74 7.16
N PRO A 30 -4.86 74.60 6.35
CA PRO A 30 -3.40 74.64 6.25
C PRO A 30 -2.73 74.90 7.59
N ASP A 31 -1.53 74.36 7.80
CA ASP A 31 -0.68 74.76 8.92
C ASP A 31 0.37 75.81 8.51
N GLY A 32 1.15 76.29 9.48
CA GLY A 32 2.22 77.26 9.26
C GLY A 32 3.62 76.65 9.04
N SER A 33 3.75 75.33 8.96
CA SER A 33 5.05 74.62 9.01
C SER A 33 5.88 74.78 7.73
N LEU A 34 5.25 75.11 6.60
CA LEU A 34 5.92 75.36 5.31
C LEU A 34 6.35 76.83 5.11
N GLY A 35 6.20 77.69 6.12
CA GLY A 35 6.63 79.08 6.05
C GLY A 35 5.90 79.88 4.95
N SER A 36 6.67 80.58 4.09
CA SER A 36 6.11 81.38 3.00
C SER A 36 5.56 80.56 1.82
N GLU A 37 5.85 79.26 1.78
CA GLU A 37 5.41 78.32 0.75
C GLU A 37 4.24 77.45 1.27
N GLY A 38 3.40 78.01 2.14
CA GLY A 38 2.26 77.31 2.75
C GLY A 38 1.23 76.81 1.74
N SER A 39 0.49 75.77 2.14
CA SER A 39 -0.72 75.34 1.43
C SER A 39 -1.77 76.45 1.46
N VAL A 40 -2.47 76.65 0.34
CA VAL A 40 -3.53 77.64 0.22
C VAL A 40 -4.84 76.93 -0.10
N THR A 41 -5.86 77.14 0.72
CA THR A 41 -7.19 76.57 0.52
C THR A 41 -8.18 77.64 0.09
N THR A 42 -8.78 77.47 -1.09
CA THR A 42 -9.81 78.38 -1.63
C THR A 42 -11.17 77.66 -1.65
N PRO A 43 -12.20 78.14 -0.93
CA PRO A 43 -13.53 77.54 -0.98
C PRO A 43 -14.11 77.51 -2.41
N MET A 44 -14.72 76.39 -2.78
CA MET A 44 -15.40 76.18 -4.07
C MET A 44 -16.92 76.04 -3.87
N GLU A 45 -17.66 75.91 -4.97
CA GLU A 45 -19.10 75.62 -4.93
C GLU A 45 -19.38 74.26 -4.27
N THR A 46 -18.52 73.27 -4.55
CA THR A 46 -18.49 71.95 -3.95
C THR A 46 -17.10 71.72 -3.38
N GLY A 47 -16.87 72.05 -2.10
CA GLY A 47 -15.60 71.74 -1.41
C GLY A 47 -14.53 72.84 -1.42
N VAL A 48 -13.27 72.45 -1.55
CA VAL A 48 -12.07 73.30 -1.40
C VAL A 48 -11.05 72.99 -2.48
N GLN A 49 -10.58 74.03 -3.17
CA GLN A 49 -9.39 73.97 -4.02
C GLN A 49 -8.14 74.14 -3.15
N ILE A 50 -7.16 73.29 -3.36
CA ILE A 50 -5.85 73.32 -2.71
C ILE A 50 -4.82 73.76 -3.76
N ASP A 51 -4.19 74.91 -3.50
CA ASP A 51 -3.10 75.50 -4.28
C ASP A 51 -1.90 75.79 -3.36
N GLY A 52 -0.86 76.44 -3.88
CA GLY A 52 0.34 76.79 -3.11
C GLY A 52 1.21 75.55 -2.84
N GLY A 53 1.82 75.48 -1.66
CA GLY A 53 2.74 74.41 -1.29
C GLY A 53 4.20 74.65 -1.70
N ALA A 54 5.12 73.86 -1.14
CA ALA A 54 6.55 73.96 -1.42
C ALA A 54 6.91 73.02 -2.58
N LEU A 55 7.32 73.58 -3.73
CA LEU A 55 7.73 72.81 -4.91
C LEU A 55 9.22 72.52 -4.89
N ARG A 56 9.63 71.26 -5.08
CA ARG A 56 11.02 70.81 -5.16
C ARG A 56 11.19 69.84 -6.33
N GLY A 57 11.66 70.34 -7.47
CA GLY A 57 11.66 69.55 -8.71
C GLY A 57 10.21 69.26 -9.11
N ASP A 58 9.91 67.98 -9.38
CA ASP A 58 8.56 67.53 -9.74
C ASP A 58 7.71 67.13 -8.51
N ASN A 59 8.16 67.45 -7.29
CA ASN A 59 7.50 67.08 -6.04
C ASN A 59 6.91 68.30 -5.33
N LEU A 60 5.62 68.24 -4.99
CA LEU A 60 4.89 69.28 -4.28
C LEU A 60 4.56 68.85 -2.85
N PHE A 61 4.88 69.70 -1.88
CA PHE A 61 4.65 69.42 -0.47
C PHE A 61 3.52 70.32 0.10
N HIS A 62 2.52 69.69 0.67
CA HIS A 62 1.41 70.32 1.39
C HIS A 62 1.37 69.90 2.85
N SER A 63 1.00 70.83 3.72
CA SER A 63 0.88 70.60 5.16
C SER A 63 -0.41 71.21 5.72
N PHE A 64 -1.14 70.43 6.51
CA PHE A 64 -2.44 70.78 7.05
C PHE A 64 -2.50 70.52 8.55
N GLN A 65 -3.16 71.43 9.29
CA GLN A 65 -3.52 71.21 10.68
C GLN A 65 -4.69 70.23 10.81
N GLU A 66 -5.65 70.29 9.89
CA GLU A 66 -6.82 69.42 9.81
C GLU A 66 -7.12 69.10 8.35
N PHE A 67 -7.52 67.86 8.05
CA PHE A 67 -7.85 67.43 6.69
C PHE A 67 -8.99 66.39 6.73
N SER A 68 -10.22 66.84 6.51
CA SER A 68 -11.40 65.98 6.35
C SER A 68 -12.28 66.47 5.20
N VAL A 69 -12.89 65.55 4.47
CA VAL A 69 -13.71 65.80 3.28
C VAL A 69 -15.10 65.21 3.50
N PRO A 70 -16.08 66.01 3.96
CA PRO A 70 -17.44 65.52 4.22
C PRO A 70 -18.19 65.09 2.96
N THR A 71 -19.32 64.41 3.16
CA THR A 71 -20.27 64.04 2.09
C THR A 71 -20.60 65.20 1.16
N ASN A 72 -20.64 64.93 -0.14
CA ASN A 72 -20.92 65.92 -1.20
C ASN A 72 -19.92 67.11 -1.24
N SER A 73 -18.74 66.94 -0.66
CA SER A 73 -17.62 67.89 -0.72
C SER A 73 -16.48 67.32 -1.55
N GLU A 74 -15.55 68.17 -1.99
CA GLU A 74 -14.34 67.77 -2.70
C GLU A 74 -13.09 68.46 -2.15
N ALA A 75 -11.97 67.75 -2.13
CA ALA A 75 -10.63 68.33 -1.99
C ALA A 75 -9.94 68.26 -3.35
N PHE A 76 -9.73 69.42 -3.98
CA PHE A 76 -9.18 69.49 -5.34
C PHE A 76 -7.76 70.06 -5.33
N PHE A 77 -6.75 69.20 -5.49
CA PHE A 77 -5.35 69.61 -5.68
C PHE A 77 -5.12 70.08 -7.12
N ASN A 78 -4.95 71.38 -7.32
CA ASN A 78 -4.92 71.98 -8.65
C ASN A 78 -3.48 72.25 -9.15
N ASN A 79 -2.68 71.19 -9.28
CA ASN A 79 -1.25 71.29 -9.61
C ASN A 79 -0.88 70.33 -10.76
N PRO A 80 -1.16 70.69 -12.03
CA PRO A 80 -1.05 69.75 -13.15
C PRO A 80 0.39 69.37 -13.57
N ASP A 81 1.38 70.18 -13.20
CA ASP A 81 2.76 70.06 -13.69
C ASP A 81 3.72 69.36 -12.70
N VAL A 82 3.20 68.52 -11.78
CA VAL A 82 4.01 67.82 -10.77
C VAL A 82 3.84 66.30 -10.88
N ALA A 83 4.89 65.56 -10.53
CA ALA A 83 4.88 64.10 -10.50
C ALA A 83 4.31 63.55 -9.18
N ASN A 84 4.58 64.20 -8.05
CA ASN A 84 4.10 63.76 -6.74
C ASN A 84 3.58 64.91 -5.89
N ILE A 85 2.50 64.67 -5.16
CA ILE A 85 1.90 65.55 -4.17
C ILE A 85 2.00 64.86 -2.81
N PHE A 86 2.86 65.37 -1.94
CA PHE A 86 3.05 64.89 -0.56
C PHE A 86 2.25 65.76 0.40
N SER A 87 1.17 65.21 0.96
CA SER A 87 0.30 65.89 1.91
C SER A 87 0.45 65.28 3.31
N ARG A 88 0.68 66.11 4.33
CA ARG A 88 0.74 65.68 5.74
C ARG A 88 -0.29 66.42 6.61
N VAL A 89 -0.79 65.74 7.63
CA VAL A 89 -1.66 66.30 8.68
C VAL A 89 -0.88 66.38 10.00
N THR A 90 -0.60 67.60 10.48
CA THR A 90 0.21 67.85 11.69
C THR A 90 -0.62 68.02 12.96
N GLY A 91 -1.94 68.15 12.84
CA GLY A 91 -2.83 68.19 14.00
C GLY A 91 -3.11 66.84 14.63
N GLY A 92 -3.92 66.84 15.70
CA GLY A 92 -4.32 65.62 16.43
C GLY A 92 -5.65 65.01 15.97
N SER A 93 -6.19 65.47 14.85
CA SER A 93 -7.51 65.05 14.35
C SER A 93 -7.37 63.91 13.33
N ILE A 94 -8.28 62.93 13.40
CA ILE A 94 -8.46 61.90 12.37
C ILE A 94 -8.93 62.55 11.06
N SER A 95 -8.48 62.02 9.92
CA SER A 95 -8.96 62.42 8.60
C SER A 95 -10.22 61.63 8.22
N ASP A 96 -11.38 62.28 8.24
CA ASP A 96 -12.66 61.69 7.83
C ASP A 96 -12.95 62.07 6.37
N ILE A 97 -12.86 61.10 5.47
CA ILE A 97 -12.95 61.27 4.02
C ILE A 97 -14.21 60.56 3.53
N ASP A 98 -15.32 61.29 3.45
CA ASP A 98 -16.60 60.82 2.91
C ASP A 98 -16.99 61.60 1.63
N GLY A 99 -16.02 62.17 0.92
CA GLY A 99 -16.23 62.94 -0.30
C GLY A 99 -15.18 62.64 -1.38
N LEU A 100 -15.02 63.54 -2.35
CA LEU A 100 -14.12 63.35 -3.48
C LEU A 100 -12.71 63.89 -3.19
N LEU A 101 -11.68 63.04 -3.31
CA LEU A 101 -10.28 63.48 -3.44
C LEU A 101 -9.92 63.56 -4.93
N ARG A 102 -9.55 64.74 -5.39
CA ARG A 102 -9.20 64.98 -6.81
C ARG A 102 -7.84 65.63 -6.95
N ALA A 103 -7.02 65.13 -7.86
CA ALA A 103 -5.75 65.75 -8.25
C ALA A 103 -5.76 66.08 -9.75
N ASN A 104 -5.37 67.30 -10.10
CA ASN A 104 -5.26 67.72 -11.49
C ASN A 104 -3.99 67.15 -12.13
N GLY A 105 -4.09 66.58 -13.33
CA GLY A 105 -2.95 65.99 -14.04
C GLY A 105 -2.69 64.52 -13.65
N THR A 106 -1.43 64.07 -13.79
CA THR A 106 -1.01 62.67 -13.59
C THR A 106 -0.19 62.50 -12.31
N ALA A 107 -0.33 63.42 -11.35
CA ALA A 107 0.46 63.38 -10.13
C ALA A 107 0.02 62.25 -9.20
N ASN A 108 0.99 61.58 -8.58
CA ASN A 108 0.73 60.68 -7.46
C ASN A 108 0.33 61.49 -6.22
N LEU A 109 -0.64 61.02 -5.43
CA LEU A 109 -1.08 61.69 -4.20
C LEU A 109 -0.74 60.82 -2.98
N PHE A 110 0.07 61.39 -2.07
CA PHE A 110 0.38 60.81 -0.78
C PHE A 110 -0.33 61.61 0.32
N LEU A 111 -1.10 60.94 1.17
CA LEU A 111 -1.79 61.52 2.32
C LEU A 111 -1.33 60.85 3.61
N LEU A 112 -0.64 61.61 4.47
CA LEU A 112 -0.14 61.15 5.75
C LEU A 112 -0.93 61.77 6.91
N ASN A 113 -1.50 60.92 7.78
CA ASN A 113 -2.08 61.36 9.06
C ASN A 113 -1.83 60.32 10.17
N PRO A 114 -0.89 60.59 11.11
CA PRO A 114 -0.56 59.65 12.19
C PRO A 114 -1.72 59.26 13.10
N ASN A 115 -2.77 60.10 13.18
CA ASN A 115 -3.91 59.87 14.06
C ASN A 115 -4.92 58.86 13.49
N GLY A 116 -4.86 58.58 12.19
CA GLY A 116 -5.79 57.70 11.50
C GLY A 116 -6.50 58.36 10.31
N ILE A 117 -7.01 57.52 9.41
CA ILE A 117 -7.75 57.94 8.21
C ILE A 117 -8.97 57.03 8.06
N VAL A 118 -10.14 57.62 7.86
CA VAL A 118 -11.43 56.92 7.68
C VAL A 118 -12.01 57.30 6.32
N PHE A 119 -12.35 56.31 5.49
CA PHE A 119 -13.08 56.49 4.23
C PHE A 119 -14.55 56.09 4.41
N GLY A 120 -15.44 57.07 4.27
CA GLY A 120 -16.88 56.85 4.35
C GLY A 120 -17.49 56.30 3.05
N PRO A 121 -18.79 55.94 3.06
CA PRO A 121 -19.45 55.31 1.91
C PRO A 121 -19.50 56.15 0.63
N ASN A 122 -19.28 57.47 0.73
CA ASN A 122 -19.29 58.38 -0.41
C ASN A 122 -17.86 58.79 -0.83
N ALA A 123 -16.84 58.21 -0.18
CA ALA A 123 -15.43 58.43 -0.51
C ALA A 123 -15.15 58.00 -1.94
N ARG A 124 -14.53 58.89 -2.71
CA ARG A 124 -14.19 58.68 -4.13
C ARG A 124 -12.81 59.26 -4.41
N LEU A 125 -12.09 58.63 -5.33
CA LEU A 125 -10.81 59.10 -5.85
C LEU A 125 -10.96 59.50 -7.32
N ASP A 126 -10.36 60.63 -7.68
CA ASP A 126 -10.15 61.11 -9.05
C ASP A 126 -8.70 61.61 -9.16
N ILE A 127 -7.77 60.64 -9.16
CA ILE A 127 -6.33 60.86 -9.16
C ILE A 127 -5.79 60.30 -10.48
N GLY A 128 -5.11 61.14 -11.27
CA GLY A 128 -4.53 60.70 -12.54
C GLY A 128 -3.21 59.92 -12.41
N GLY A 129 -2.66 59.83 -11.20
CA GLY A 129 -1.53 58.97 -10.83
C GLY A 129 -1.90 57.99 -9.72
N SER A 130 -0.89 57.45 -9.03
CA SER A 130 -1.03 56.52 -7.91
C SER A 130 -1.44 57.20 -6.60
N PHE A 131 -2.12 56.47 -5.71
CA PHE A 131 -2.60 56.98 -4.43
C PHE A 131 -1.98 56.22 -3.24
N VAL A 132 -1.45 56.94 -2.26
CA VAL A 132 -0.90 56.36 -1.02
C VAL A 132 -1.53 57.06 0.17
N ALA A 133 -2.22 56.31 1.04
CA ALA A 133 -2.69 56.78 2.33
C ALA A 133 -1.90 56.09 3.45
N SER A 134 -1.39 56.86 4.40
CA SER A 134 -0.57 56.32 5.47
C SER A 134 -0.81 56.98 6.82
N THR A 135 -0.70 56.20 7.90
CA THR A 135 -0.69 56.70 9.28
C THR A 135 0.73 56.82 9.85
N ALA A 136 1.73 56.89 8.96
CA ALA A 136 3.10 57.13 9.33
C ALA A 136 3.36 58.56 9.80
N ASN A 137 4.40 58.69 10.62
CA ASN A 137 4.85 59.97 11.16
C ASN A 137 5.61 60.80 10.13
N SER A 138 6.31 60.18 9.17
CA SER A 138 7.04 60.92 8.13
C SER A 138 7.26 60.10 6.85
N LEU A 139 7.49 60.80 5.74
CA LEU A 139 8.06 60.24 4.50
C LEU A 139 9.59 60.36 4.56
N VAL A 140 10.30 59.29 4.21
CA VAL A 140 11.78 59.26 4.23
C VAL A 140 12.35 59.26 2.82
N PHE A 141 13.37 60.09 2.57
CA PHE A 141 14.03 60.24 1.27
C PHE A 141 15.46 59.66 1.23
N GLU A 142 16.02 59.52 0.03
CA GLU A 142 17.32 58.86 -0.22
C GLU A 142 18.50 59.44 0.57
N ASN A 143 18.47 60.75 0.83
CA ASN A 143 19.49 61.48 1.57
C ASN A 143 19.29 61.48 3.10
N GLY A 144 18.30 60.71 3.61
CA GLY A 144 17.94 60.66 5.02
C GLY A 144 17.13 61.86 5.51
N LEU A 145 16.67 62.75 4.61
CA LEU A 145 15.71 63.78 4.97
C LEU A 145 14.33 63.17 5.18
N GLU A 146 13.55 63.78 6.07
CA GLU A 146 12.18 63.40 6.37
C GLU A 146 11.20 64.54 6.08
N PHE A 147 9.97 64.21 5.71
CA PHE A 147 8.85 65.14 5.71
C PHE A 147 7.85 64.69 6.78
N SER A 148 7.97 65.28 7.98
CA SER A 148 7.31 64.79 9.21
C SER A 148 5.98 65.44 9.54
N ALA A 149 4.94 64.65 9.80
CA ALA A 149 3.67 65.05 10.37
C ALA A 149 3.73 65.32 11.89
N SER A 150 4.81 64.91 12.57
CA SER A 150 4.90 64.94 14.03
C SER A 150 5.70 66.12 14.58
N ASP A 151 6.55 66.74 13.75
CA ASP A 151 7.34 67.91 14.10
C ASP A 151 6.87 69.15 13.33
N SER A 152 6.17 70.05 14.04
CA SER A 152 5.58 71.28 13.47
C SER A 152 6.62 72.34 13.05
N GLY A 153 7.89 72.14 13.35
CA GLY A 153 9.01 73.01 12.94
C GLY A 153 9.73 72.58 11.67
N ASP A 154 9.34 71.46 11.06
CA ASP A 154 10.07 70.82 9.97
C ASP A 154 9.67 71.43 8.61
N THR A 155 10.59 72.19 8.00
CA THR A 155 10.38 72.81 6.68
C THR A 155 10.68 71.81 5.57
N ALA A 156 9.93 71.85 4.46
CA ALA A 156 10.17 70.99 3.29
C ALA A 156 11.67 71.01 2.86
N PRO A 157 12.24 69.87 2.42
CA PRO A 157 13.65 69.75 2.02
C PRO A 157 14.16 70.89 1.11
N LEU A 158 15.36 71.41 1.35
CA LEU A 158 15.92 72.57 0.62
C LEU A 158 16.53 72.25 -0.76
N LEU A 159 16.77 70.98 -1.08
CA LEU A 159 17.35 70.51 -2.36
C LEU A 159 16.36 69.60 -3.09
N SER A 160 16.58 69.37 -4.39
CA SER A 160 15.77 68.44 -5.20
C SER A 160 15.73 67.06 -4.53
N VAL A 161 14.59 66.72 -3.96
CA VAL A 161 14.32 65.40 -3.40
C VAL A 161 13.81 64.52 -4.53
N ASN A 162 14.37 63.33 -4.68
CA ASN A 162 13.89 62.29 -5.59
C ASN A 162 12.70 61.53 -4.94
N VAL A 163 12.33 60.38 -5.52
CA VAL A 163 11.27 59.48 -5.03
C VAL A 163 11.52 59.07 -3.57
N PRO A 164 10.49 59.03 -2.69
CA PRO A 164 10.64 58.57 -1.31
C PRO A 164 11.16 57.12 -1.26
N LEU A 165 11.96 56.82 -0.24
CA LEU A 165 12.42 55.47 0.07
C LEU A 165 11.41 54.67 0.90
N GLY A 166 10.45 55.34 1.55
CA GLY A 166 9.48 54.70 2.42
C GLY A 166 8.80 55.65 3.41
N VAL A 167 8.17 55.07 4.41
CA VAL A 167 7.49 55.77 5.51
C VAL A 167 8.05 55.35 6.86
N GLN A 168 8.04 56.27 7.83
CA GLN A 168 8.60 56.09 9.16
C GLN A 168 7.54 56.26 10.25
N PHE A 169 7.52 55.33 11.19
CA PHE A 169 6.64 55.29 12.35
C PHE A 169 7.45 55.49 13.63
N ASN A 170 7.07 56.49 14.43
CA ASN A 170 7.76 56.88 15.67
C ASN A 170 7.03 56.40 16.93
N GLY A 171 5.88 55.74 16.78
CA GLY A 171 5.04 55.21 17.84
C GLY A 171 4.02 54.23 17.29
N ASN A 172 2.96 53.97 18.05
CA ASN A 172 1.86 53.11 17.60
C ASN A 172 1.08 53.81 16.47
N PRO A 173 1.00 53.22 15.27
CA PRO A 173 0.31 53.86 14.16
C PRO A 173 -1.21 53.92 14.36
N GLY A 174 -1.87 54.99 13.90
CA GLY A 174 -3.34 55.08 13.87
C GLY A 174 -3.99 54.09 12.89
N SER A 175 -5.29 53.84 13.04
CA SER A 175 -6.05 52.93 12.16
C SER A 175 -6.36 53.54 10.78
N LEU A 176 -6.56 52.66 9.81
CA LEU A 176 -7.04 52.94 8.47
C LEU A 176 -8.35 52.19 8.26
N GLU A 177 -9.46 52.92 8.19
CA GLU A 177 -10.79 52.31 8.13
C GLU A 177 -11.50 52.75 6.85
N ALA A 178 -12.24 51.84 6.22
CA ALA A 178 -13.11 52.18 5.10
C ALA A 178 -14.42 51.38 5.18
N THR A 179 -15.55 52.04 4.92
CA THR A 179 -16.87 51.38 4.95
C THR A 179 -17.72 51.83 3.78
N GLY A 180 -18.17 50.90 2.94
CA GLY A 180 -19.05 51.20 1.79
C GLY A 180 -18.40 52.03 0.68
N ALA A 181 -17.07 52.18 0.71
CA ALA A 181 -16.32 53.11 -0.15
C ALA A 181 -15.96 52.50 -1.51
N THR A 182 -15.87 53.33 -2.55
CA THR A 182 -15.36 52.93 -3.87
C THR A 182 -14.14 53.78 -4.24
N LEU A 183 -12.95 53.18 -4.16
CA LEU A 183 -11.67 53.83 -4.38
C LEU A 183 -11.08 53.36 -5.73
N ASN A 184 -10.93 54.28 -6.68
CA ASN A 184 -10.48 53.96 -8.04
C ASN A 184 -9.27 54.82 -8.42
N VAL A 185 -8.26 54.20 -9.02
CA VAL A 185 -7.18 54.91 -9.72
C VAL A 185 -7.20 54.58 -11.22
N SER A 186 -6.43 55.34 -12.00
CA SER A 186 -6.31 55.12 -13.45
C SER A 186 -5.60 53.80 -13.77
N GLU A 187 -5.80 53.26 -14.97
CA GLU A 187 -5.12 52.03 -15.41
C GLU A 187 -3.60 52.21 -15.40
N GLY A 188 -2.88 51.23 -14.85
CA GLY A 188 -1.43 51.25 -14.64
C GLY A 188 -0.98 51.96 -13.35
N GLU A 189 -1.88 52.66 -12.67
CA GLU A 189 -1.60 53.35 -11.41
C GLU A 189 -1.91 52.47 -10.19
N SER A 190 -1.23 52.73 -9.06
CA SER A 190 -1.28 51.88 -7.87
C SER A 190 -1.96 52.56 -6.68
N MET A 191 -2.47 51.75 -5.75
CA MET A 191 -3.00 52.17 -4.46
C MET A 191 -2.25 51.50 -3.31
N ALA A 192 -1.91 52.25 -2.28
CA ALA A 192 -1.32 51.70 -1.06
C ALA A 192 -1.95 52.28 0.22
N LEU A 193 -2.34 51.41 1.14
CA LEU A 193 -2.75 51.76 2.50
C LEU A 193 -1.69 51.22 3.47
N VAL A 194 -0.98 52.11 4.16
CA VAL A 194 0.19 51.75 5.00
C VAL A 194 0.06 52.39 6.38
N GLY A 195 -0.27 51.63 7.41
CA GLY A 195 -0.58 52.22 8.71
C GLY A 195 -0.75 51.19 9.81
N GLY A 196 -1.58 51.50 10.81
CA GLY A 196 -1.92 50.59 11.91
C GLY A 196 -2.82 49.44 11.45
N GLU A 197 -3.83 49.11 12.25
CA GLU A 197 -4.88 48.20 11.78
C GLU A 197 -5.58 48.77 10.55
N ILE A 198 -5.75 47.94 9.51
CA ILE A 198 -6.50 48.26 8.30
C ILE A 198 -7.80 47.46 8.33
N SER A 199 -8.95 48.13 8.35
CA SER A 199 -10.28 47.49 8.36
C SER A 199 -11.12 48.00 7.21
N LEU A 200 -11.40 47.12 6.25
CA LEU A 200 -12.22 47.39 5.07
C LEU A 200 -13.52 46.57 5.14
N ASP A 201 -14.66 47.25 5.07
CA ASP A 201 -16.00 46.67 5.21
C ASP A 201 -16.89 47.14 4.04
N ASP A 202 -17.31 46.23 3.16
CA ASP A 202 -18.08 46.57 1.94
C ASP A 202 -17.34 47.60 1.05
N VAL A 203 -16.04 47.41 0.84
CA VAL A 203 -15.18 48.36 0.10
C VAL A 203 -14.79 47.80 -1.26
N GLU A 204 -14.84 48.63 -2.30
CA GLU A 204 -14.32 48.30 -3.63
C GLU A 204 -13.07 49.14 -3.92
N MET A 205 -11.92 48.48 -4.11
CA MET A 205 -10.65 49.11 -4.50
C MET A 205 -10.25 48.64 -5.91
N ASN A 206 -10.26 49.54 -6.89
CA ASN A 206 -9.89 49.23 -8.28
C ASN A 206 -8.59 49.94 -8.71
N ALA A 207 -7.57 49.15 -9.06
CA ALA A 207 -6.30 49.61 -9.66
C ALA A 207 -5.93 48.75 -10.89
N PRO A 208 -6.67 48.87 -12.01
CA PRO A 208 -6.48 48.01 -13.18
C PRO A 208 -5.04 48.08 -13.71
N ALA A 209 -4.39 46.94 -13.96
CA ALA A 209 -2.98 46.83 -14.39
C ALA A 209 -1.94 47.42 -13.41
N GLY A 210 -2.38 47.91 -12.26
CA GLY A 210 -1.56 48.52 -11.23
C GLY A 210 -1.30 47.58 -10.07
N ARG A 211 -1.14 48.15 -8.87
CA ARG A 211 -0.90 47.42 -7.63
C ARG A 211 -1.83 47.87 -6.52
N ILE A 212 -2.25 46.94 -5.67
CA ILE A 212 -2.88 47.25 -4.38
C ILE A 212 -1.99 46.71 -3.25
N ASP A 213 -1.46 47.60 -2.42
CA ASP A 213 -0.65 47.28 -1.24
C ASP A 213 -1.42 47.59 0.05
N LEU A 214 -1.66 46.59 0.90
CA LEU A 214 -2.19 46.77 2.25
C LEU A 214 -1.13 46.37 3.28
N VAL A 215 -0.63 47.31 4.06
CA VAL A 215 0.50 47.10 4.97
C VAL A 215 0.17 47.55 6.39
N GLY A 216 -0.06 46.57 7.27
CA GLY A 216 -0.32 46.76 8.69
C GLY A 216 0.97 46.78 9.52
N VAL A 217 1.18 47.86 10.25
CA VAL A 217 2.36 48.16 11.08
C VAL A 217 1.92 48.30 12.53
N GLY A 218 2.46 47.45 13.41
CA GLY A 218 2.03 47.35 14.81
C GLY A 218 2.88 48.15 15.79
N GLU A 219 4.07 48.60 15.38
CA GLU A 219 5.01 49.32 16.24
C GLU A 219 5.84 50.37 15.50
N ALA A 220 6.66 51.09 16.25
CA ALA A 220 7.60 52.06 15.69
C ALA A 220 8.67 51.38 14.83
N GLY A 221 8.90 51.90 13.62
CA GLY A 221 9.86 51.36 12.67
C GLY A 221 9.71 51.98 11.29
N GLN A 222 10.51 51.51 10.34
CA GLN A 222 10.51 52.01 8.97
C GLN A 222 9.97 50.96 8.02
N VAL A 223 9.02 51.35 7.16
CA VAL A 223 8.57 50.55 6.00
C VAL A 223 9.16 51.16 4.75
N ARG A 224 9.78 50.35 3.89
CA ARG A 224 10.55 50.84 2.72
C ARG A 224 9.94 50.33 1.42
N PHE A 225 10.21 51.02 0.32
CA PHE A 225 9.95 50.45 -1.00
C PHE A 225 10.94 49.32 -1.26
N GLU A 226 10.42 48.14 -1.58
CA GLU A 226 11.24 46.98 -1.92
C GLU A 226 11.42 46.87 -3.43
N VAL A 227 12.58 46.37 -3.85
CA VAL A 227 12.76 45.76 -5.16
C VAL A 227 12.70 44.26 -4.89
N GLY A 228 11.51 43.66 -5.07
CA GLY A 228 11.28 42.26 -4.73
C GLY A 228 12.01 41.30 -5.67
N ASP A 229 12.12 40.06 -5.24
CA ASP A 229 12.59 38.95 -6.08
C ASP A 229 11.45 38.47 -6.98
N ALA A 230 11.54 38.77 -8.28
CA ALA A 230 10.54 38.40 -9.27
C ALA A 230 10.37 36.87 -9.41
N ASP A 231 11.37 36.07 -9.04
CA ASP A 231 11.34 34.62 -9.17
C ASP A 231 10.64 33.92 -7.98
N SER A 232 10.28 34.66 -6.93
CA SER A 232 9.66 34.10 -5.70
C SER A 232 8.22 33.64 -5.84
N GLY A 233 7.52 34.08 -6.90
CA GLY A 233 6.06 33.91 -7.05
C GLY A 233 5.23 34.79 -6.12
N PHE A 234 5.87 35.63 -5.30
CA PHE A 234 5.26 36.70 -4.52
C PHE A 234 5.35 38.02 -5.31
N PRO A 235 4.41 38.98 -5.15
CA PRO A 235 4.48 40.27 -5.83
C PRO A 235 5.81 41.01 -5.56
N SER A 236 6.55 41.35 -6.62
CA SER A 236 7.79 42.12 -6.52
C SER A 236 7.53 43.62 -6.55
N GLY A 237 8.15 44.41 -5.66
CA GLY A 237 7.92 45.86 -5.62
C GLY A 237 6.99 46.31 -4.50
N GLY A 238 6.64 47.60 -4.48
CA GLY A 238 5.70 48.17 -3.52
C GLY A 238 6.29 48.41 -2.12
N PHE A 239 5.42 48.63 -1.14
CA PHE A 239 5.83 48.77 0.27
C PHE A 239 6.19 47.41 0.87
N GLY A 240 7.26 47.40 1.67
CA GLY A 240 7.84 46.21 2.28
C GLY A 240 8.11 46.41 3.76
N VAL A 241 7.67 45.44 4.55
CA VAL A 241 7.85 45.43 6.00
C VAL A 241 9.08 44.60 6.38
N PRO A 242 10.06 45.16 7.11
CA PRO A 242 11.18 44.39 7.66
C PRO A 242 10.69 43.21 8.50
N ALA A 243 11.37 42.07 8.41
CA ALA A 243 10.97 40.84 9.10
C ALA A 243 10.97 40.96 10.65
N ASP A 244 11.75 41.90 11.19
CA ASP A 244 11.87 42.18 12.62
C ASP A 244 10.84 43.19 13.14
N LEU A 245 10.03 43.80 12.27
CA LEU A 245 9.02 44.78 12.65
C LEU A 245 7.69 44.10 12.99
N ASN A 246 7.11 44.40 14.16
CA ASN A 246 5.76 43.97 14.50
C ASN A 246 4.73 44.61 13.57
N ARG A 247 3.80 43.79 13.12
CA ARG A 247 2.75 44.16 12.17
C ARG A 247 1.41 44.34 12.89
N ALA A 248 0.48 45.04 12.25
CA ALA A 248 -0.92 45.16 12.68
C ALA A 248 -1.83 44.37 11.74
N SER A 249 -3.08 44.16 12.13
CA SER A 249 -4.04 43.32 11.40
C SER A 249 -4.59 44.01 10.14
N VAL A 250 -4.95 43.20 9.15
CA VAL A 250 -5.72 43.61 7.96
C VAL A 250 -7.00 42.78 7.90
N LEU A 251 -8.15 43.45 7.94
CA LEU A 251 -9.48 42.84 8.02
C LEU A 251 -10.29 43.26 6.79
N LEU A 252 -10.72 42.29 5.97
CA LEU A 252 -11.56 42.48 4.78
C LEU A 252 -12.89 41.76 5.00
N ARG A 253 -14.01 42.50 4.99
CA ARG A 253 -15.33 41.99 5.38
C ARG A 253 -16.45 42.42 4.43
N ASN A 254 -17.54 41.65 4.46
CA ASN A 254 -18.86 41.98 3.90
C ASN A 254 -18.83 42.44 2.43
N GLY A 255 -18.22 41.64 1.54
CA GLY A 255 -18.19 41.95 0.11
C GLY A 255 -17.02 42.84 -0.33
N THR A 256 -16.02 43.07 0.53
CA THR A 256 -14.85 43.85 0.16
C THR A 256 -14.12 43.21 -1.04
N ALA A 257 -13.81 44.00 -2.05
CA ALA A 257 -13.17 43.57 -3.30
C ALA A 257 -11.93 44.41 -3.61
N LEU A 258 -10.77 43.75 -3.74
CA LEU A 258 -9.55 44.36 -4.27
C LEU A 258 -9.32 43.87 -5.70
N ASN A 259 -9.31 44.77 -6.68
CA ASN A 259 -9.34 44.41 -8.09
C ASN A 259 -8.23 45.11 -8.89
N VAL A 260 -7.40 44.31 -9.55
CA VAL A 260 -6.29 44.77 -10.42
C VAL A 260 -6.36 44.19 -11.84
N VAL A 261 -7.47 43.54 -12.19
CA VAL A 261 -7.68 42.87 -13.48
C VAL A 261 -7.57 43.85 -14.64
N ALA A 262 -6.76 43.51 -15.65
CA ALA A 262 -6.58 44.30 -16.87
C ALA A 262 -5.97 43.47 -18.01
N SER A 263 -5.42 44.14 -19.04
CA SER A 263 -4.83 43.46 -20.21
C SER A 263 -3.47 42.80 -19.97
N GLN A 264 -2.71 43.25 -18.95
CA GLN A 264 -1.41 42.69 -18.54
C GLN A 264 -1.41 42.18 -17.09
N GLY A 265 -2.58 42.19 -16.43
CA GLY A 265 -2.74 41.90 -14.99
C GLY A 265 -2.06 42.93 -14.07
N GLY A 266 -2.37 42.87 -12.78
CA GLY A 266 -1.74 43.69 -11.74
C GLY A 266 -1.45 42.87 -10.49
N ASP A 267 -0.80 43.48 -9.50
CA ASP A 267 -0.35 42.80 -8.28
C ASP A 267 -1.21 43.18 -7.06
N ILE A 268 -1.51 42.22 -6.19
CA ILE A 268 -2.11 42.48 -4.87
C ILE A 268 -1.17 41.97 -3.79
N LYS A 269 -0.73 42.84 -2.88
CA LYS A 269 0.17 42.50 -1.77
C LYS A 269 -0.45 42.91 -0.44
N ILE A 270 -0.54 41.98 0.50
CA ILE A 270 -1.01 42.25 1.86
C ILE A 270 0.05 41.77 2.86
N GLN A 271 0.50 42.65 3.74
CA GLN A 271 1.44 42.32 4.81
C GLN A 271 0.87 42.75 6.16
N ALA A 272 0.70 41.82 7.10
CA ALA A 272 0.02 42.08 8.37
C ALA A 272 0.50 41.17 9.50
N SER A 273 0.02 41.38 10.73
CA SER A 273 0.12 40.37 11.79
C SER A 273 -0.89 39.26 11.57
N GLU A 274 -2.11 39.66 11.22
CA GLU A 274 -3.27 38.80 11.01
C GLU A 274 -3.97 39.29 9.74
N ILE A 275 -4.38 38.38 8.87
CA ILE A 275 -5.15 38.69 7.66
C ILE A 275 -6.46 37.92 7.72
N GLU A 276 -7.58 38.65 7.77
CA GLU A 276 -8.93 38.05 7.74
C GLU A 276 -9.66 38.47 6.48
N LEU A 277 -10.11 37.48 5.69
CA LEU A 277 -11.01 37.67 4.55
C LEU A 277 -12.31 36.95 4.86
N TRP A 278 -13.37 37.71 5.10
CA TRP A 278 -14.71 37.15 5.30
C TRP A 278 -15.65 37.70 4.23
N ASP A 279 -16.23 36.80 3.43
CA ASP A 279 -17.13 37.18 2.33
C ASP A 279 -16.51 38.22 1.38
N SER A 280 -15.20 38.10 1.11
CA SER A 280 -14.40 39.12 0.41
C SER A 280 -13.57 38.51 -0.72
N PHE A 281 -13.20 39.32 -1.71
CA PHE A 281 -12.52 38.88 -2.93
C PHE A 281 -11.25 39.67 -3.24
N LEU A 282 -10.20 38.95 -3.63
CA LEU A 282 -9.02 39.51 -4.26
C LEU A 282 -8.99 39.04 -5.72
N ASP A 283 -9.01 39.96 -6.67
CA ASP A 283 -9.14 39.65 -8.09
C ASP A 283 -7.99 40.25 -8.92
N ALA A 284 -7.18 39.37 -9.50
CA ALA A 284 -6.13 39.63 -10.45
C ALA A 284 -6.31 38.76 -11.71
N GLY A 285 -5.41 38.89 -12.68
CA GLY A 285 -5.48 38.15 -13.93
C GLY A 285 -5.71 39.01 -15.16
N ILE A 286 -5.97 38.32 -16.27
CA ILE A 286 -6.20 38.92 -17.58
C ILE A 286 -7.71 39.03 -17.83
N ALA A 287 -8.15 40.20 -18.28
CA ALA A 287 -9.55 40.48 -18.61
C ALA A 287 -10.03 39.71 -19.85
N GLU A 288 -11.33 39.42 -19.93
CA GLU A 288 -11.97 38.71 -21.06
C GLU A 288 -11.73 39.45 -22.39
N GLY A 289 -11.24 38.75 -23.41
CA GLY A 289 -10.95 39.34 -24.73
C GLY A 289 -9.65 40.16 -24.83
N PHE A 290 -8.84 40.22 -23.76
CA PHE A 290 -7.58 40.97 -23.73
C PHE A 290 -6.34 40.07 -23.67
N GLY A 291 -5.16 40.69 -23.59
CA GLY A 291 -3.89 40.01 -23.39
C GLY A 291 -3.11 39.72 -24.67
N ASN A 292 -1.95 39.11 -24.52
CA ASN A 292 -1.08 38.69 -25.62
C ASN A 292 -0.42 37.35 -25.26
N PRO A 293 0.02 36.54 -26.24
CA PRO A 293 0.51 35.18 -25.97
C PRO A 293 1.70 35.09 -25.00
N ASP A 294 2.56 36.12 -24.96
CA ASP A 294 3.72 36.18 -24.08
C ASP A 294 3.45 36.95 -22.77
N GLY A 295 2.22 37.45 -22.59
CA GLY A 295 1.83 38.23 -21.42
C GLY A 295 1.79 37.37 -20.17
N GLN A 296 2.13 37.97 -19.03
CA GLN A 296 2.10 37.33 -17.71
C GLN A 296 1.33 38.25 -16.77
N SER A 297 0.25 37.76 -16.17
CA SER A 297 -0.45 38.51 -15.13
C SER A 297 0.39 38.62 -13.86
N GLY A 298 0.21 39.73 -13.12
CA GLY A 298 0.74 39.91 -11.78
C GLY A 298 0.26 38.87 -10.77
N ASN A 299 0.94 38.80 -9.63
CA ASN A 299 0.75 37.83 -8.55
C ASN A 299 -0.17 38.38 -7.44
N ILE A 300 -0.68 37.48 -6.61
CA ILE A 300 -1.33 37.83 -5.34
C ILE A 300 -0.51 37.24 -4.19
N GLY A 301 -0.12 38.08 -3.24
CA GLY A 301 0.73 37.69 -2.11
C GLY A 301 0.19 38.17 -0.77
N LEU A 302 -0.04 37.23 0.16
CA LEU A 302 -0.41 37.50 1.55
C LEU A 302 0.70 37.00 2.47
N ASP A 303 1.22 37.88 3.33
CA ASP A 303 2.29 37.58 4.26
C ASP A 303 1.91 38.05 5.68
N ALA A 304 1.58 37.09 6.54
CA ALA A 304 1.19 37.30 7.92
C ALA A 304 2.21 36.71 8.90
N HIS A 305 2.49 37.37 10.02
CA HIS A 305 3.28 36.75 11.09
C HIS A 305 2.47 35.75 11.93
N GLY A 306 1.15 35.93 12.03
CA GLY A 306 0.22 35.11 12.79
C GLY A 306 -0.60 34.22 11.87
N ARG A 307 -1.86 34.56 11.64
CA ARG A 307 -2.79 33.75 10.84
C ARG A 307 -3.31 34.47 9.60
N ILE A 308 -3.58 33.67 8.57
CA ILE A 308 -4.42 34.04 7.43
C ILE A 308 -5.71 33.21 7.54
N SER A 309 -6.87 33.84 7.64
CA SER A 309 -8.19 33.18 7.68
C SER A 309 -9.06 33.68 6.54
N ILE A 310 -9.47 32.77 5.66
CA ILE A 310 -10.31 33.06 4.49
C ILE A 310 -11.59 32.23 4.61
N ALA A 311 -12.74 32.89 4.63
CA ALA A 311 -14.04 32.24 4.77
C ALA A 311 -15.08 32.82 3.80
N ASN A 312 -15.80 31.95 3.09
CA ASN A 312 -16.87 32.29 2.15
C ASN A 312 -16.49 33.37 1.11
N GLY A 313 -15.24 33.40 0.66
CA GLY A 313 -14.71 34.40 -0.28
C GLY A 313 -13.74 33.79 -1.28
N GLY A 314 -12.94 34.61 -1.98
CA GLY A 314 -12.02 34.09 -2.99
C GLY A 314 -10.76 34.91 -3.21
N ILE A 315 -9.67 34.23 -3.55
CA ILE A 315 -8.47 34.83 -4.13
C ILE A 315 -8.33 34.29 -5.54
N LEU A 316 -8.46 35.15 -6.53
CA LEU A 316 -8.62 34.80 -7.93
C LEU A 316 -7.52 35.44 -8.76
N ASN A 317 -6.77 34.64 -9.51
CA ASN A 317 -5.82 35.08 -10.52
C ASN A 317 -6.11 34.32 -11.81
N LEU A 318 -6.91 34.92 -12.70
CA LEU A 318 -7.52 34.18 -13.80
C LEU A 318 -7.10 34.73 -15.16
N VAL A 319 -6.72 33.85 -16.08
CA VAL A 319 -6.77 34.16 -17.52
C VAL A 319 -8.20 33.88 -17.96
N ARG A 320 -9.00 34.93 -18.19
CA ARG A 320 -10.43 34.78 -18.47
C ARG A 320 -10.68 34.24 -19.89
N ARG A 321 -11.95 33.90 -20.18
CA ARG A 321 -12.34 33.41 -21.51
C ARG A 321 -11.90 34.38 -22.62
N ASP A 322 -11.62 33.83 -23.80
CA ASP A 322 -11.20 34.58 -25.00
C ASP A 322 -9.97 35.49 -24.81
N SER A 323 -9.15 35.27 -23.77
CA SER A 323 -7.94 36.05 -23.48
C SER A 323 -6.65 35.27 -23.76
N PHE A 324 -5.53 35.98 -23.89
CA PHE A 324 -4.19 35.41 -24.16
C PHE A 324 -3.19 35.82 -23.07
N GLY A 325 -2.35 34.90 -22.63
CA GLY A 325 -1.29 35.11 -21.65
C GLY A 325 -1.37 34.13 -20.47
N HIS A 326 -0.39 34.21 -19.59
CA HIS A 326 -0.18 33.31 -18.48
C HIS A 326 -0.76 33.89 -17.19
N SER A 327 -1.38 33.05 -16.35
CA SER A 327 -1.89 33.50 -15.06
C SER A 327 -0.76 33.70 -14.04
N GLY A 328 -0.92 34.65 -13.13
CA GLY A 328 0.01 34.88 -12.03
C GLY A 328 -0.18 33.92 -10.87
N ASN A 329 0.79 33.86 -9.98
CA ASN A 329 0.78 32.98 -8.82
C ASN A 329 -0.05 33.56 -7.66
N ILE A 330 -0.46 32.66 -6.75
CA ILE A 330 -1.03 33.02 -5.45
C ILE A 330 -0.12 32.45 -4.36
N THR A 331 0.40 33.32 -3.48
CA THR A 331 1.33 32.91 -2.40
C THR A 331 0.84 33.39 -1.05
N LEU A 332 0.65 32.47 -0.10
CA LEU A 332 0.27 32.74 1.28
C LEU A 332 1.39 32.29 2.23
N ILE A 333 1.80 33.16 3.15
CA ILE A 333 2.85 32.91 4.14
C ILE A 333 2.30 33.28 5.52
N ALA A 334 2.29 32.34 6.46
CA ALA A 334 1.79 32.58 7.83
C ALA A 334 2.37 31.61 8.88
N ASN A 335 2.01 31.78 10.16
CA ASN A 335 2.10 30.67 11.10
C ASN A 335 0.94 29.68 10.90
N ASP A 336 -0.28 30.18 10.69
CA ASP A 336 -1.47 29.38 10.48
C ASP A 336 -2.26 29.88 9.26
N ILE A 337 -2.71 28.96 8.40
CA ILE A 337 -3.55 29.29 7.24
C ILE A 337 -4.85 28.48 7.33
N GLU A 338 -5.99 29.17 7.32
CA GLU A 338 -7.33 28.58 7.35
C GLU A 338 -8.12 29.01 6.09
N VAL A 339 -8.56 28.04 5.28
CA VAL A 339 -9.43 28.25 4.11
C VAL A 339 -10.70 27.46 4.32
N ARG A 340 -11.82 28.14 4.61
CA ARG A 340 -13.03 27.47 5.09
C ARG A 340 -14.33 28.00 4.51
N ASP A 341 -15.41 27.27 4.79
CA ASP A 341 -16.78 27.70 4.55
C ASP A 341 -17.03 28.12 3.08
N GLY A 342 -16.44 27.39 2.13
CA GLY A 342 -16.56 27.61 0.69
C GLY A 342 -15.54 28.59 0.08
N ALA A 343 -14.49 28.94 0.81
CA ALA A 343 -13.44 29.82 0.31
C ALA A 343 -12.57 29.16 -0.78
N GLN A 344 -12.25 29.90 -1.84
CA GLN A 344 -11.48 29.37 -2.99
C GLN A 344 -10.22 30.16 -3.31
N LEU A 345 -9.09 29.48 -3.49
CA LEU A 345 -7.84 30.06 -4.01
C LEU A 345 -7.63 29.54 -5.43
N THR A 346 -7.72 30.40 -6.44
CA THR A 346 -7.80 29.97 -7.84
C THR A 346 -6.79 30.70 -8.71
N SER A 347 -5.82 29.98 -9.27
CA SER A 347 -4.96 30.47 -10.34
C SER A 347 -5.11 29.62 -11.61
N SER A 348 -6.19 29.84 -12.35
CA SER A 348 -6.61 28.99 -13.48
C SER A 348 -6.63 29.73 -14.81
N THR A 349 -6.54 28.97 -15.91
CA THR A 349 -6.70 29.49 -17.28
C THR A 349 -8.00 29.03 -17.93
N PHE A 350 -8.76 30.00 -18.44
CA PHE A 350 -9.97 29.83 -19.26
C PHE A 350 -9.75 30.31 -20.71
N GLY A 351 -8.55 30.79 -21.03
CA GLY A 351 -8.14 31.30 -22.34
C GLY A 351 -6.91 30.55 -22.87
N GLN A 352 -6.01 31.25 -23.57
CA GLN A 352 -4.75 30.67 -24.04
C GLN A 352 -3.56 31.14 -23.21
N GLY A 353 -2.82 30.21 -22.61
CA GLY A 353 -1.63 30.41 -21.80
C GLY A 353 -1.69 29.61 -20.49
N ASN A 354 -0.53 29.41 -19.86
CA ASN A 354 -0.42 28.53 -18.68
C ASN A 354 -1.15 29.09 -17.45
N SER A 355 -1.64 28.20 -16.61
CA SER A 355 -2.15 28.53 -15.27
C SER A 355 -1.00 28.84 -14.31
N GLY A 356 -1.26 29.68 -13.32
CA GLY A 356 -0.29 30.03 -12.29
C GLY A 356 -0.36 29.05 -11.13
N SER A 357 0.68 29.00 -10.31
CA SER A 357 0.74 28.10 -9.16
C SER A 357 0.15 28.73 -7.91
N VAL A 358 -0.37 27.89 -7.01
CA VAL A 358 -0.85 28.30 -5.69
C VAL A 358 0.02 27.69 -4.60
N ARG A 359 0.60 28.54 -3.75
CA ARG A 359 1.55 28.14 -2.71
C ARG A 359 1.12 28.63 -1.33
N LEU A 360 0.98 27.69 -0.40
CA LEU A 360 0.65 27.94 1.00
C LEU A 360 1.83 27.48 1.86
N ASN A 361 2.52 28.41 2.51
CA ASN A 361 3.62 28.10 3.42
C ASN A 361 3.23 28.56 4.84
N ALA A 362 2.95 27.62 5.73
CA ALA A 362 2.67 27.89 7.12
C ALA A 362 3.80 27.35 8.02
N VAL A 363 4.06 27.99 9.17
CA VAL A 363 5.00 27.44 10.16
C VAL A 363 4.35 26.33 10.99
N HIS A 364 3.09 26.51 11.40
CA HIS A 364 2.38 25.58 12.27
C HIS A 364 1.37 24.73 11.50
N SER A 365 0.33 25.35 10.92
CA SER A 365 -0.78 24.58 10.36
C SER A 365 -1.40 25.18 9.10
N ILE A 366 -1.88 24.29 8.22
CA ILE A 366 -2.78 24.61 7.10
C ILE A 366 -4.05 23.78 7.28
N ILE A 367 -5.21 24.44 7.31
CA ILE A 367 -6.52 23.79 7.41
C ILE A 367 -7.39 24.26 6.24
N ILE A 368 -7.86 23.33 5.43
CA ILE A 368 -8.81 23.58 4.34
C ILE A 368 -10.06 22.75 4.61
N SER A 369 -11.22 23.38 4.82
CA SER A 369 -12.40 22.64 5.27
C SER A 369 -13.75 23.24 4.93
N GLY A 370 -14.70 22.36 4.61
CA GLY A 370 -16.11 22.69 4.55
C GLY A 370 -16.55 23.29 3.22
N ALA A 371 -17.86 23.48 3.10
CA ALA A 371 -18.51 24.12 1.97
C ALA A 371 -19.43 25.23 2.48
N ASN A 372 -19.74 26.20 1.63
CA ASN A 372 -20.74 27.21 1.96
C ASN A 372 -22.18 26.63 1.85
N PRO A 373 -23.21 27.37 2.31
CA PRO A 373 -24.60 26.91 2.23
C PRO A 373 -25.15 26.64 0.82
N LEU A 374 -24.46 27.10 -0.23
CA LEU A 374 -24.79 26.84 -1.63
C LEU A 374 -24.14 25.56 -2.17
N GLY A 375 -23.35 24.86 -1.33
CA GLY A 375 -22.62 23.66 -1.71
C GLY A 375 -21.29 23.94 -2.42
N LEU A 376 -20.82 25.18 -2.44
CA LEU A 376 -19.49 25.50 -2.96
C LEU A 376 -18.44 25.06 -1.94
N VAL A 377 -17.61 24.09 -2.32
CA VAL A 377 -16.54 23.55 -1.46
C VAL A 377 -15.37 24.53 -1.34
N SER A 378 -14.72 24.51 -0.18
CA SER A 378 -13.44 25.20 0.00
C SER A 378 -12.35 24.50 -0.80
N GLY A 379 -11.43 25.23 -1.39
CA GLY A 379 -10.37 24.56 -2.14
C GLY A 379 -9.31 25.45 -2.77
N VAL A 380 -8.33 24.77 -3.36
CA VAL A 380 -7.19 25.37 -4.06
C VAL A 380 -7.15 24.82 -5.48
N PHE A 381 -7.14 25.71 -6.46
CA PHE A 381 -7.39 25.38 -7.86
C PHE A 381 -6.33 26.00 -8.78
N SER A 382 -5.73 25.21 -9.66
CA SER A 382 -4.89 25.66 -10.77
C SER A 382 -5.19 24.86 -12.04
N ARG A 383 -6.36 25.13 -12.64
CA ARG A 383 -6.96 24.30 -13.69
C ARG A 383 -6.81 24.92 -15.08
N VAL A 384 -6.83 24.05 -16.10
CA VAL A 384 -6.99 24.43 -17.50
C VAL A 384 -8.42 24.10 -17.94
N SER A 385 -9.22 25.08 -18.33
CA SER A 385 -10.66 24.89 -18.63
C SER A 385 -10.93 24.17 -19.97
N GLU A 386 -12.18 23.75 -20.21
CA GLU A 386 -12.68 22.87 -21.31
C GLU A 386 -12.42 23.40 -22.74
N THR A 387 -11.95 24.63 -22.87
CA THR A 387 -11.60 25.26 -24.17
C THR A 387 -10.27 25.99 -24.13
N ALA A 388 -9.56 25.89 -23.00
CA ALA A 388 -8.29 26.58 -22.79
C ALA A 388 -7.12 25.76 -23.35
N GLU A 389 -6.03 26.46 -23.68
CA GLU A 389 -4.77 25.85 -24.11
C GLU A 389 -3.63 26.38 -23.23
N GLY A 390 -2.91 25.51 -22.52
CA GLY A 390 -1.82 25.88 -21.62
C GLY A 390 -1.56 24.79 -20.57
N GLN A 391 -0.36 24.80 -19.98
CA GLN A 391 -0.03 23.91 -18.86
C GLN A 391 -0.75 24.33 -17.58
N GLY A 392 -1.20 23.38 -16.78
CA GLY A 392 -1.69 23.59 -15.42
C GLY A 392 -0.54 24.01 -14.48
N GLY A 393 -0.87 24.82 -13.47
CA GLY A 393 0.09 25.23 -12.45
C GLY A 393 0.03 24.31 -11.24
N ASP A 394 1.03 24.39 -10.37
CA ASP A 394 1.14 23.50 -9.22
C ASP A 394 0.33 24.02 -8.02
N VAL A 395 -0.11 23.09 -7.17
CA VAL A 395 -0.65 23.37 -5.84
C VAL A 395 0.33 22.82 -4.81
N ARG A 396 0.94 23.71 -4.02
CA ARG A 396 1.93 23.33 -2.99
C ARG A 396 1.56 23.84 -1.60
N LEU A 397 1.46 22.91 -0.66
CA LEU A 397 1.20 23.19 0.76
C LEU A 397 2.40 22.73 1.59
N VAL A 398 2.91 23.59 2.48
CA VAL A 398 4.03 23.29 3.37
C VAL A 398 3.69 23.77 4.79
N ALA A 399 3.67 22.89 5.78
CA ALA A 399 3.46 23.23 7.19
C ALA A 399 4.05 22.19 8.16
N ASN A 400 3.83 22.32 9.47
CA ASN A 400 4.06 21.20 10.39
C ASN A 400 2.87 20.25 10.43
N HIS A 401 1.64 20.78 10.35
CA HIS A 401 0.40 20.00 10.33
C HIS A 401 -0.51 20.47 9.18
N ILE A 402 -1.02 19.55 8.38
CA ILE A 402 -1.91 19.87 7.26
C ILE A 402 -3.18 19.03 7.37
N ALA A 403 -4.34 19.69 7.31
CA ALA A 403 -5.64 19.03 7.29
C ALA A 403 -6.49 19.53 6.11
N VAL A 404 -6.95 18.59 5.26
CA VAL A 404 -7.91 18.86 4.19
C VAL A 404 -9.14 17.99 4.46
N ARG A 405 -10.30 18.60 4.74
CA ARG A 405 -11.45 17.85 5.25
C ARG A 405 -12.81 18.40 4.83
N GLU A 406 -13.87 17.65 5.14
CA GLU A 406 -15.26 18.13 5.03
C GLU A 406 -15.62 18.62 3.61
N GLY A 407 -15.24 17.85 2.60
CA GLY A 407 -15.50 18.10 1.18
C GLY A 407 -14.52 19.04 0.50
N ALA A 408 -13.47 19.51 1.20
CA ALA A 408 -12.47 20.39 0.61
C ALA A 408 -11.69 19.73 -0.54
N THR A 409 -11.17 20.55 -1.46
CA THR A 409 -10.51 20.07 -2.68
C THR A 409 -9.18 20.77 -2.98
N LEU A 410 -8.17 20.00 -3.39
CA LEU A 410 -6.95 20.47 -4.07
C LEU A 410 -6.99 20.01 -5.52
N ASP A 411 -6.86 20.89 -6.50
CA ASP A 411 -7.13 20.51 -7.90
C ASP A 411 -6.28 21.27 -8.93
N THR A 412 -5.62 20.51 -9.79
CA THR A 412 -4.75 20.99 -10.89
C THR A 412 -5.18 20.46 -12.27
N THR A 413 -6.39 19.92 -12.37
CA THR A 413 -6.93 19.17 -13.51
C THR A 413 -6.96 19.99 -14.81
N THR A 414 -6.67 19.31 -15.92
CA THR A 414 -6.76 19.85 -17.28
C THR A 414 -8.01 19.31 -18.00
N PHE A 415 -8.91 20.21 -18.37
CA PHE A 415 -10.10 19.94 -19.19
C PHE A 415 -9.87 20.30 -20.67
N GLY A 416 -8.83 21.10 -20.95
CA GLY A 416 -8.44 21.59 -22.27
C GLY A 416 -7.14 20.96 -22.77
N ALA A 417 -6.36 21.70 -23.56
CA ALA A 417 -5.07 21.22 -24.07
C ALA A 417 -3.90 21.69 -23.19
N GLY A 418 -3.05 20.75 -22.76
CA GLY A 418 -1.87 20.97 -21.92
C GLY A 418 -1.83 20.02 -20.72
N ASP A 419 -0.63 19.77 -20.21
CA ASP A 419 -0.41 18.90 -19.04
C ASP A 419 -1.02 19.52 -17.77
N ALA A 420 -1.56 18.69 -16.87
CA ALA A 420 -2.01 19.11 -15.54
C ALA A 420 -0.81 19.36 -14.60
N GLY A 421 -1.02 20.21 -13.60
CA GLY A 421 0.02 20.56 -12.61
C GLY A 421 0.19 19.51 -11.50
N LEU A 422 1.21 19.68 -10.65
CA LEU A 422 1.47 18.82 -9.49
C LEU A 422 0.67 19.27 -8.27
N VAL A 423 0.10 18.32 -7.52
CA VAL A 423 -0.34 18.54 -6.13
C VAL A 423 0.73 18.01 -5.18
N ARG A 424 1.36 18.90 -4.40
CA ARG A 424 2.42 18.55 -3.43
C ARG A 424 2.09 19.07 -2.03
N VAL A 425 1.98 18.15 -1.07
CA VAL A 425 1.66 18.45 0.33
C VAL A 425 2.81 17.94 1.20
N GLU A 426 3.46 18.84 1.93
CA GLU A 426 4.61 18.53 2.78
C GLU A 426 4.34 18.98 4.22
N ALA A 427 4.34 18.05 5.16
CA ALA A 427 4.20 18.33 6.58
C ALA A 427 5.44 17.89 7.37
N GLY A 428 5.82 18.65 8.39
CA GLY A 428 6.83 18.22 9.35
C GLY A 428 6.36 17.03 10.21
N GLU A 429 5.09 17.01 10.58
CA GLU A 429 4.50 16.00 11.47
C GLU A 429 3.36 15.25 10.78
N THR A 430 2.20 15.88 10.54
CA THR A 430 1.00 15.16 10.10
C THR A 430 0.33 15.74 8.85
N ILE A 431 -0.14 14.85 7.98
CA ILE A 431 -1.11 15.15 6.92
C ILE A 431 -2.37 14.32 7.19
N ILE A 432 -3.53 14.98 7.25
CA ILE A 432 -4.84 14.33 7.35
C ILE A 432 -5.70 14.79 6.17
N ILE A 433 -6.16 13.85 5.34
CA ILE A 433 -7.17 14.09 4.31
C ILE A 433 -8.38 13.22 4.63
N SER A 434 -9.51 13.83 4.96
CA SER A 434 -10.72 13.10 5.42
C SER A 434 -11.98 13.62 4.72
N ASN A 435 -12.68 12.74 4.01
CA ASN A 435 -13.84 13.10 3.18
C ASN A 435 -13.53 14.33 2.29
N ALA A 436 -12.40 14.29 1.58
CA ALA A 436 -11.85 15.39 0.80
C ALA A 436 -11.01 14.85 -0.35
N ASP A 437 -10.76 15.68 -1.37
CA ASP A 437 -10.12 15.22 -2.61
C ASP A 437 -8.86 15.99 -2.97
N ALA A 438 -7.89 15.29 -3.56
CA ALA A 438 -6.71 15.86 -4.21
C ALA A 438 -6.62 15.33 -5.65
N PHE A 439 -6.81 16.22 -6.63
CA PHE A 439 -6.91 15.91 -8.05
C PHE A 439 -5.75 16.51 -8.87
N SER A 440 -5.16 15.68 -9.71
CA SER A 440 -4.39 16.10 -10.88
C SER A 440 -4.72 15.17 -12.05
N ALA A 441 -5.75 15.50 -12.83
CA ALA A 441 -6.26 14.62 -13.87
C ALA A 441 -6.28 15.28 -15.25
N VAL A 442 -6.47 14.46 -16.29
CA VAL A 442 -6.81 14.88 -17.66
C VAL A 442 -8.24 14.45 -17.91
N GLU A 443 -9.16 15.38 -18.11
CA GLU A 443 -10.59 15.07 -18.26
C GLU A 443 -10.95 14.57 -19.66
N GLU A 444 -12.18 14.11 -19.89
CA GLU A 444 -12.62 13.44 -21.12
C GLU A 444 -12.30 14.23 -22.42
N THR A 445 -12.40 15.56 -22.37
CA THR A 445 -12.06 16.46 -23.48
C THR A 445 -10.61 16.93 -23.48
N GLY A 446 -9.87 16.64 -22.41
CA GLY A 446 -8.52 17.09 -22.16
C GLY A 446 -7.48 16.37 -23.03
N GLN A 447 -6.42 17.10 -23.41
CA GLN A 447 -5.27 16.60 -24.17
C GLN A 447 -3.97 17.02 -23.48
N GLY A 448 -3.32 16.10 -22.79
CA GLY A 448 -2.13 16.35 -21.97
C GLY A 448 -1.90 15.22 -20.98
N ASN A 449 -0.82 15.27 -20.22
CA ASN A 449 -0.54 14.30 -19.16
C ASN A 449 -1.08 14.79 -17.81
N ALA A 450 -1.55 13.86 -16.99
CA ALA A 450 -1.89 14.16 -15.61
C ALA A 450 -0.60 14.42 -14.80
N GLY A 451 -0.65 15.41 -13.90
CA GLY A 451 0.43 15.69 -12.97
C GLY A 451 0.38 14.74 -11.77
N ALA A 452 1.46 14.67 -10.99
CA ALA A 452 1.52 13.77 -9.85
C ALA A 452 0.75 14.33 -8.62
N VAL A 453 0.43 13.44 -7.68
CA VAL A 453 -0.04 13.78 -6.34
C VAL A 453 0.97 13.24 -5.33
N SER A 454 1.62 14.12 -4.55
CA SER A 454 2.71 13.76 -3.63
C SER A 454 2.44 14.27 -2.21
N LEU A 455 2.43 13.36 -1.24
CA LEU A 455 2.27 13.65 0.19
C LEU A 455 3.51 13.19 0.95
N ILE A 456 4.10 14.06 1.77
CA ILE A 456 5.32 13.77 2.53
C ILE A 456 5.15 14.25 3.98
N ALA A 457 5.22 13.36 4.97
CA ALA A 457 5.10 13.72 6.39
C ALA A 457 5.81 12.73 7.33
N ASN A 458 5.65 12.90 8.65
CA ASN A 458 5.95 11.83 9.60
C ASN A 458 4.79 10.80 9.65
N GLN A 459 3.55 11.29 9.64
CA GLN A 459 2.34 10.48 9.58
C GLN A 459 1.36 11.01 8.52
N VAL A 460 0.78 10.11 7.72
CA VAL A 460 -0.24 10.45 6.70
C VAL A 460 -1.49 9.61 6.93
N GLU A 461 -2.64 10.26 7.02
CA GLU A 461 -3.95 9.62 7.18
C GLU A 461 -4.90 10.04 6.05
N ILE A 462 -5.39 9.05 5.28
CA ILE A 462 -6.39 9.22 4.22
C ILE A 462 -7.66 8.49 4.66
N ARG A 463 -8.70 9.23 5.06
CA ARG A 463 -9.85 8.68 5.78
C ARG A 463 -11.20 9.06 5.16
N ASP A 464 -12.22 8.31 5.55
CA ASP A 464 -13.63 8.67 5.40
C ASP A 464 -13.99 9.06 3.96
N GLY A 465 -13.53 8.28 2.97
CA GLY A 465 -13.82 8.49 1.55
C GLY A 465 -12.92 9.48 0.83
N ALA A 466 -11.80 9.89 1.42
CA ALA A 466 -10.84 10.80 0.77
C ALA A 466 -10.13 10.16 -0.44
N GLN A 467 -10.00 10.91 -1.55
CA GLN A 467 -9.39 10.39 -2.78
C GLN A 467 -8.14 11.18 -3.22
N LEU A 468 -7.05 10.47 -3.51
CA LEU A 468 -5.86 10.98 -4.17
C LEU A 468 -5.86 10.52 -5.62
N THR A 469 -6.07 11.42 -6.57
CA THR A 469 -6.33 11.07 -7.97
C THR A 469 -5.35 11.70 -8.92
N SER A 470 -4.69 10.87 -9.73
CA SER A 470 -3.74 11.24 -10.77
C SER A 470 -4.03 10.48 -12.09
N SER A 471 -5.27 10.59 -12.57
CA SER A 471 -5.84 9.73 -13.63
C SER A 471 -5.98 10.45 -14.99
N THR A 472 -6.06 9.68 -16.07
CA THR A 472 -6.35 10.20 -17.42
C THR A 472 -7.71 9.67 -17.91
N PHE A 473 -8.60 10.58 -18.28
CA PHE A 473 -9.92 10.33 -18.88
C PHE A 473 -9.97 10.73 -20.36
N GLY A 474 -9.01 11.53 -20.83
CA GLY A 474 -8.87 12.00 -22.21
C GLY A 474 -7.67 11.39 -22.95
N GLN A 475 -6.89 12.23 -23.64
CA GLN A 475 -5.66 11.81 -24.31
C GLN A 475 -4.41 12.24 -23.53
N GLY A 476 -3.55 11.28 -23.18
CA GLY A 476 -2.25 11.47 -22.52
C GLY A 476 -2.06 10.56 -21.31
N HIS A 477 -0.86 10.53 -20.75
CA HIS A 477 -0.49 9.61 -19.67
C HIS A 477 -1.11 10.01 -18.33
N GLY A 478 -1.52 9.02 -17.53
CA GLY A 478 -1.85 9.21 -16.12
C GLY A 478 -0.60 9.60 -15.31
N GLY A 479 -0.78 10.34 -14.23
CA GLY A 479 0.32 10.74 -13.34
C GLY A 479 0.47 9.78 -12.15
N SER A 480 1.53 9.94 -11.36
CA SER A 480 1.77 9.06 -10.20
C SER A 480 1.18 9.61 -8.91
N VAL A 481 0.72 8.71 -8.02
CA VAL A 481 0.41 9.04 -6.62
C VAL A 481 1.54 8.53 -5.73
N ARG A 482 2.18 9.41 -4.96
CA ARG A 482 3.25 9.07 -4.02
C ARG A 482 2.91 9.53 -2.61
N VAL A 483 2.94 8.62 -1.65
CA VAL A 483 2.79 8.95 -0.23
C VAL A 483 3.99 8.41 0.53
N GLU A 484 4.71 9.32 1.18
CA GLU A 484 5.91 9.01 1.94
C GLU A 484 5.73 9.49 3.39
N ALA A 485 5.89 8.58 4.34
CA ALA A 485 5.82 8.89 5.75
C ALA A 485 7.01 8.29 6.50
N THR A 486 7.63 9.00 7.44
CA THR A 486 8.72 8.38 8.22
C THR A 486 8.24 7.37 9.26
N ASP A 487 7.01 7.47 9.75
CA ASP A 487 6.44 6.56 10.74
C ASP A 487 5.28 5.74 10.17
N GLN A 488 4.18 6.39 9.75
CA GLN A 488 2.95 5.66 9.42
C GLN A 488 2.15 6.25 8.26
N ILE A 489 1.60 5.37 7.43
CA ILE A 489 0.54 5.67 6.45
C ILE A 489 -0.71 4.87 6.82
N VAL A 490 -1.86 5.53 6.86
CA VAL A 490 -3.19 4.90 7.06
C VAL A 490 -4.13 5.29 5.94
N PHE A 491 -4.72 4.31 5.27
CA PHE A 491 -5.89 4.47 4.42
C PHE A 491 -7.07 3.73 5.07
N SER A 492 -8.17 4.42 5.37
CA SER A 492 -9.31 3.77 6.05
C SER A 492 -10.67 4.36 5.69
N GLY A 493 -11.67 3.50 5.56
CA GLY A 493 -13.07 3.88 5.59
C GLY A 493 -13.69 4.26 4.25
N VAL A 494 -15.02 4.36 4.29
CA VAL A 494 -15.90 4.74 3.19
C VAL A 494 -16.84 5.82 3.72
N ASN A 495 -17.07 6.89 2.96
CA ASN A 495 -17.97 7.96 3.37
C ASN A 495 -19.45 7.54 3.25
N PRO A 496 -20.39 8.32 3.80
CA PRO A 496 -21.83 8.00 3.73
C PRO A 496 -22.42 7.91 2.31
N GLU A 497 -21.74 8.47 1.31
CA GLU A 497 -22.14 8.43 -0.10
C GLU A 497 -21.62 7.17 -0.82
N GLY A 498 -20.80 6.36 -0.14
CA GLY A 498 -20.21 5.13 -0.67
C GLY A 498 -18.85 5.32 -1.33
N PHE A 499 -18.26 6.51 -1.28
CA PHE A 499 -16.90 6.74 -1.76
C PHE A 499 -15.89 6.18 -0.77
N MET A 500 -14.99 5.34 -1.27
CA MET A 500 -13.92 4.73 -0.49
C MET A 500 -12.70 5.64 -0.40
N SER A 501 -11.96 5.57 0.71
CA SER A 501 -10.65 6.19 0.81
C SER A 501 -9.70 5.54 -0.20
N ALA A 502 -9.11 6.31 -1.11
CA ALA A 502 -8.41 5.73 -2.26
C ALA A 502 -7.20 6.52 -2.77
N ALA A 503 -6.26 5.78 -3.36
CA ALA A 503 -5.25 6.33 -4.29
C ALA A 503 -5.53 5.79 -5.70
N LEU A 504 -5.66 6.68 -6.68
CA LEU A 504 -6.16 6.38 -8.01
C LEU A 504 -5.22 6.92 -9.09
N SER A 505 -4.67 6.04 -9.94
CA SER A 505 -3.91 6.40 -11.15
C SER A 505 -4.41 5.59 -12.34
N ARG A 506 -5.64 5.88 -12.76
CA ARG A 506 -6.36 5.08 -13.77
C ARG A 506 -6.23 5.67 -15.17
N VAL A 507 -6.37 4.80 -16.17
CA VAL A 507 -6.69 5.16 -17.55
C VAL A 507 -8.18 4.86 -17.74
N ALA A 508 -9.03 5.87 -17.90
CA ALA A 508 -10.47 5.67 -17.95
C ALA A 508 -10.94 5.02 -19.25
N GLN A 509 -12.22 4.62 -19.28
CA GLN A 509 -12.81 4.01 -20.48
C GLN A 509 -12.81 5.01 -21.64
N GLY A 510 -12.20 4.64 -22.77
CA GLY A 510 -12.08 5.50 -23.95
C GLY A 510 -10.90 6.47 -23.93
N ALA A 511 -10.17 6.55 -22.81
CA ALA A 511 -8.94 7.31 -22.70
C ALA A 511 -7.78 6.62 -23.44
N GLN A 512 -6.76 7.38 -23.83
CA GLN A 512 -5.55 6.89 -24.47
C GLN A 512 -4.31 7.37 -23.73
N GLY A 513 -3.46 6.44 -23.28
CA GLY A 513 -2.21 6.73 -22.57
C GLY A 513 -1.90 5.68 -21.51
N ASP A 514 -0.64 5.59 -21.09
CA ASP A 514 -0.26 4.72 -19.97
C ASP A 514 -0.64 5.33 -18.63
N GLY A 515 -1.11 4.51 -17.68
CA GLY A 515 -1.37 4.90 -16.30
C GLY A 515 -0.09 5.12 -15.50
N GLY A 516 -0.17 5.92 -14.44
CA GLY A 516 0.95 6.20 -13.55
C GLY A 516 1.02 5.24 -12.36
N ARG A 517 2.12 5.31 -11.60
CA ARG A 517 2.35 4.41 -10.45
C ARG A 517 1.71 4.94 -9.17
N ILE A 518 1.32 4.03 -8.27
CA ILE A 518 1.02 4.34 -6.87
C ILE A 518 2.16 3.81 -5.98
N ASP A 519 2.85 4.69 -5.25
CA ASP A 519 3.96 4.35 -4.36
C ASP A 519 3.68 4.80 -2.93
N LEU A 520 3.66 3.85 -1.99
CA LEU A 520 3.54 4.12 -0.56
C LEU A 520 4.81 3.66 0.18
N VAL A 521 5.42 4.53 0.97
CA VAL A 521 6.67 4.21 1.72
C VAL A 521 6.57 4.71 3.16
N ALA A 522 6.68 3.81 4.14
CA ALA A 522 6.74 4.15 5.57
C ALA A 522 7.32 3.04 6.44
N ASN A 523 7.44 3.24 7.76
CA ASN A 523 7.72 2.11 8.67
C ASN A 523 6.50 1.19 8.78
N ARG A 524 5.30 1.76 8.98
CA ARG A 524 4.04 1.03 9.09
C ARG A 524 3.03 1.52 8.07
N ILE A 525 2.47 0.62 7.26
CA ILE A 525 1.40 0.93 6.31
C ILE A 525 0.18 0.08 6.66
N ILE A 526 -0.96 0.74 6.86
CA ILE A 526 -2.24 0.10 7.17
C ILE A 526 -3.28 0.56 6.16
N ILE A 527 -3.90 -0.39 5.47
CA ILE A 527 -4.97 -0.14 4.51
C ILE A 527 -6.16 -0.99 4.98
N GLU A 528 -7.23 -0.34 5.42
CA GLU A 528 -8.33 -1.03 6.07
C GLU A 528 -9.72 -0.45 5.75
N ASP A 529 -10.77 -1.10 6.22
CA ASP A 529 -12.14 -0.61 6.22
C ASP A 529 -12.67 -0.20 4.83
N GLY A 530 -12.38 -1.01 3.81
CA GLY A 530 -12.84 -0.80 2.43
C GLY A 530 -11.98 0.16 1.61
N ALA A 531 -10.81 0.58 2.09
CA ALA A 531 -9.91 1.43 1.33
C ALA A 531 -9.28 0.72 0.11
N ARG A 532 -8.85 1.49 -0.90
CA ARG A 532 -8.33 0.93 -2.16
C ARG A 532 -7.16 1.69 -2.79
N LEU A 533 -6.19 0.95 -3.31
CA LEU A 533 -5.18 1.44 -4.25
C LEU A 533 -5.51 0.94 -5.65
N ASP A 534 -5.58 1.81 -6.65
CA ASP A 534 -6.01 1.40 -8.00
C ASP A 534 -5.29 2.15 -9.12
N ALA A 535 -4.44 1.42 -9.85
CA ALA A 535 -3.70 1.90 -11.00
C ALA A 535 -4.17 1.25 -12.33
N SER A 536 -5.44 0.83 -12.40
CA SER A 536 -5.97 0.03 -13.52
C SER A 536 -6.23 0.84 -14.80
N SER A 537 -6.24 0.14 -15.94
CA SER A 537 -6.50 0.69 -17.27
C SER A 537 -7.79 0.11 -17.86
N PHE A 538 -8.75 1.00 -18.13
CA PHE A 538 -10.03 0.75 -18.80
C PHE A 538 -10.00 1.17 -20.29
N GLY A 539 -8.94 1.87 -20.72
CA GLY A 539 -8.76 2.42 -22.06
C GLY A 539 -7.58 1.83 -22.82
N ASP A 540 -7.07 2.57 -23.82
CA ASP A 540 -5.93 2.16 -24.64
C ASP A 540 -4.61 2.64 -24.01
N GLY A 541 -3.87 1.72 -23.40
CA GLY A 541 -2.58 1.98 -22.75
C GLY A 541 -2.30 1.03 -21.58
N ASN A 542 -1.03 0.94 -21.17
CA ASN A 542 -0.63 0.08 -20.05
C ASN A 542 -1.20 0.64 -18.73
N ALA A 543 -1.63 -0.25 -17.83
CA ALA A 543 -1.95 0.13 -16.46
C ALA A 543 -0.67 0.44 -15.66
N GLY A 544 -0.83 1.27 -14.63
CA GLY A 544 0.24 1.57 -13.70
C GLY A 544 0.50 0.44 -12.72
N GLY A 545 1.67 0.43 -12.07
CA GLY A 545 1.96 -0.51 -10.98
C GLY A 545 1.56 0.07 -9.61
N VAL A 546 1.48 -0.78 -8.57
CA VAL A 546 1.47 -0.29 -7.18
C VAL A 546 2.57 -0.93 -6.34
N THR A 547 3.27 -0.10 -5.58
CA THR A 547 4.34 -0.52 -4.66
C THR A 547 4.00 -0.03 -3.25
N VAL A 548 4.05 -0.93 -2.29
CA VAL A 548 3.83 -0.64 -0.87
C VAL A 548 5.02 -1.15 -0.08
N GLU A 549 5.83 -0.24 0.44
CA GLU A 549 7.05 -0.53 1.19
C GLU A 549 6.90 -0.08 2.64
N GLY A 550 6.60 -1.04 3.51
CA GLY A 550 6.51 -0.86 4.96
C GLY A 550 7.73 -1.46 5.65
N HIS A 551 8.71 -0.65 6.07
CA HIS A 551 9.97 -1.17 6.64
C HIS A 551 9.79 -2.12 7.84
N GLU A 552 8.73 -1.95 8.62
CA GLU A 552 8.34 -2.88 9.68
C GLU A 552 7.12 -3.71 9.26
N MET A 553 6.08 -3.08 8.74
CA MET A 553 4.77 -3.73 8.61
C MET A 553 3.92 -3.18 7.48
N VAL A 554 3.29 -4.10 6.74
CA VAL A 554 2.23 -3.82 5.75
C VAL A 554 0.98 -4.64 6.12
N ILE A 555 -0.14 -3.97 6.35
CA ILE A 555 -1.42 -4.62 6.69
C ILE A 555 -2.50 -4.20 5.69
N PHE A 556 -3.22 -5.19 5.17
CA PHE A 556 -4.50 -5.03 4.49
C PHE A 556 -5.60 -5.75 5.30
N ARG A 557 -6.68 -5.04 5.66
CA ARG A 557 -7.88 -5.61 6.30
C ARG A 557 -9.14 -5.14 5.59
N ASN A 558 -9.85 -6.02 4.89
CA ASN A 558 -10.98 -5.62 4.04
C ASN A 558 -10.59 -4.47 3.10
N ALA A 559 -9.48 -4.62 2.39
CA ALA A 559 -8.91 -3.59 1.53
C ALA A 559 -8.34 -4.15 0.22
N ASP A 560 -8.27 -3.29 -0.79
CA ASP A 560 -7.93 -3.69 -2.16
C ASP A 560 -6.68 -2.99 -2.71
N ALA A 561 -5.89 -3.70 -3.51
CA ALA A 561 -4.83 -3.13 -4.33
C ALA A 561 -4.87 -3.68 -5.76
N PHE A 562 -5.05 -2.81 -6.76
CA PHE A 562 -5.30 -3.18 -8.15
C PHE A 562 -4.31 -2.54 -9.12
N SER A 563 -3.80 -3.36 -10.04
CA SER A 563 -3.03 -2.96 -11.22
C SER A 563 -3.50 -3.80 -12.40
N GLN A 564 -4.66 -3.47 -12.96
CA GLN A 564 -5.40 -4.38 -13.86
C GLN A 564 -5.63 -3.77 -15.24
N VAL A 565 -5.90 -4.62 -16.22
CA VAL A 565 -6.39 -4.20 -17.54
C VAL A 565 -7.82 -4.67 -17.66
N GLU A 566 -8.75 -3.73 -17.60
CA GLU A 566 -10.19 -3.96 -17.49
C GLU A 566 -10.81 -4.38 -18.84
N ALA A 567 -12.08 -4.80 -18.83
CA ALA A 567 -12.69 -5.50 -19.97
C ALA A 567 -12.67 -4.73 -21.31
N SER A 568 -12.69 -3.39 -21.27
CA SER A 568 -12.56 -2.52 -22.45
C SER A 568 -11.12 -2.07 -22.73
N GLY A 569 -10.19 -2.35 -21.81
CA GLY A 569 -8.82 -1.89 -21.87
C GLY A 569 -7.95 -2.71 -22.80
N ARG A 570 -6.95 -2.05 -23.39
CA ARG A 570 -5.90 -2.67 -24.20
C ARG A 570 -4.53 -2.17 -23.76
N GLY A 571 -3.74 -3.05 -23.17
CA GLY A 571 -2.42 -2.73 -22.63
C GLY A 571 -1.95 -3.80 -21.66
N ASN A 572 -0.75 -3.66 -21.10
CA ASN A 572 -0.26 -4.56 -20.06
C ASN A 572 -0.54 -3.98 -18.67
N ALA A 573 -0.79 -4.84 -17.70
CA ALA A 573 -0.82 -4.46 -16.29
C ALA A 573 0.59 -4.19 -15.73
N GLY A 574 0.70 -3.24 -14.82
CA GLY A 574 1.98 -2.77 -14.27
C GLY A 574 2.57 -3.67 -13.17
N GLY A 575 1.75 -4.46 -12.50
CA GLY A 575 2.14 -5.35 -11.39
C GLY A 575 1.98 -4.72 -10.01
N LEU A 576 2.13 -5.56 -8.97
CA LEU A 576 1.96 -5.19 -7.57
C LEU A 576 3.14 -5.70 -6.73
N SER A 577 3.69 -4.86 -5.86
CA SER A 577 4.80 -5.23 -4.98
C SER A 577 4.53 -4.79 -3.55
N LEU A 578 4.49 -5.73 -2.61
CA LEU A 578 4.39 -5.48 -1.17
C LEU A 578 5.69 -5.90 -0.48
N ILE A 579 6.31 -4.99 0.27
CA ILE A 579 7.63 -5.21 0.90
C ILE A 579 7.57 -4.81 2.37
N GLY A 580 8.08 -5.66 3.29
CA GLY A 580 8.25 -5.28 4.69
C GLY A 580 8.95 -6.30 5.59
N GLN A 581 8.88 -6.19 6.93
CA GLN A 581 9.28 -7.30 7.82
C GLN A 581 8.11 -8.26 8.03
N THR A 582 6.91 -7.71 8.18
CA THR A 582 5.66 -8.47 8.28
C THR A 582 4.65 -7.98 7.26
N ILE A 583 4.02 -8.89 6.53
CA ILE A 583 2.89 -8.60 5.63
C ILE A 583 1.68 -9.40 6.10
N GLU A 584 0.55 -8.72 6.33
CA GLU A 584 -0.73 -9.35 6.68
C GLU A 584 -1.82 -8.95 5.68
N LEU A 585 -2.44 -9.93 5.02
CA LEU A 585 -3.65 -9.76 4.23
C LEU A 585 -4.80 -10.50 4.93
N GLN A 586 -5.82 -9.77 5.34
CA GLN A 586 -6.91 -10.26 6.19
C GLN A 586 -8.27 -9.75 5.73
N GLU A 587 -9.34 -10.40 6.20
CA GLU A 587 -10.72 -9.91 6.14
C GLU A 587 -11.20 -9.57 4.71
N GLN A 588 -11.08 -10.50 3.79
CA GLN A 588 -11.50 -10.38 2.38
C GLN A 588 -10.71 -9.35 1.56
N SER A 589 -9.46 -9.09 1.93
CA SER A 589 -8.58 -8.22 1.14
C SER A 589 -8.22 -8.85 -0.21
N VAL A 590 -8.12 -8.03 -1.26
CA VAL A 590 -7.76 -8.47 -2.62
C VAL A 590 -6.58 -7.69 -3.17
N VAL A 591 -5.51 -8.41 -3.52
CA VAL A 591 -4.32 -7.86 -4.19
C VAL A 591 -4.26 -8.46 -5.60
N SER A 592 -4.55 -7.68 -6.64
CA SER A 592 -4.83 -8.23 -7.99
C SER A 592 -4.23 -7.44 -9.15
N SER A 593 -3.51 -8.14 -10.02
CA SER A 593 -2.98 -7.63 -11.30
C SER A 593 -3.56 -8.37 -12.52
N ASN A 594 -4.88 -8.57 -12.51
CA ASN A 594 -5.63 -9.31 -13.53
C ASN A 594 -5.72 -8.65 -14.92
N LEU A 595 -5.98 -9.50 -15.92
CA LEU A 595 -6.31 -9.12 -17.29
C LEU A 595 -7.76 -9.53 -17.64
N PHE A 596 -8.62 -8.56 -17.88
CA PHE A 596 -9.99 -8.72 -18.39
C PHE A 596 -10.13 -8.36 -19.88
N GLY A 597 -9.30 -7.44 -20.37
CA GLY A 597 -9.24 -6.98 -21.77
C GLY A 597 -8.14 -7.66 -22.61
N GLU A 598 -7.42 -6.89 -23.44
CA GLU A 598 -6.32 -7.41 -24.29
C GLU A 598 -4.94 -6.93 -23.81
N GLY A 599 -3.96 -7.82 -23.71
CA GLY A 599 -2.59 -7.48 -23.31
C GLY A 599 -1.90 -8.56 -22.48
N ASN A 600 -1.32 -8.23 -21.32
CA ASN A 600 -0.80 -9.21 -20.35
C ASN A 600 -1.08 -8.72 -18.92
N ALA A 601 -1.31 -9.65 -18.00
CA ALA A 601 -1.40 -9.36 -16.57
C ALA A 601 0.01 -9.11 -15.97
N GLY A 602 0.08 -8.33 -14.89
CA GLY A 602 1.33 -7.97 -14.23
C GLY A 602 1.70 -8.97 -13.13
N PRO A 603 2.99 -9.08 -12.75
CA PRO A 603 3.39 -9.94 -11.65
C PRO A 603 2.90 -9.37 -10.30
N VAL A 604 2.67 -10.24 -9.33
CA VAL A 604 2.40 -9.86 -7.94
C VAL A 604 3.50 -10.42 -7.04
N THR A 605 4.19 -9.55 -6.31
CA THR A 605 5.34 -9.90 -5.46
C THR A 605 5.10 -9.49 -4.02
N LEU A 606 5.27 -10.42 -3.07
CA LEU A 606 5.23 -10.17 -1.64
C LEU A 606 6.57 -10.59 -1.02
N GLU A 607 7.32 -9.65 -0.47
CA GLU A 607 8.63 -9.91 0.15
C GLU A 607 8.63 -9.44 1.61
N ALA A 608 8.83 -10.37 2.54
CA ALA A 608 8.90 -10.08 3.96
C ALA A 608 10.21 -10.56 4.60
N GLY A 609 10.78 -9.76 5.49
CA GLY A 609 11.96 -10.16 6.27
C GLY A 609 11.69 -11.24 7.33
N ASP A 610 10.47 -11.32 7.87
CA ASP A 610 10.05 -12.32 8.86
C ASP A 610 8.86 -13.14 8.36
N SER A 611 7.66 -12.56 8.23
CA SER A 611 6.47 -13.38 7.97
C SER A 611 5.45 -12.77 7.04
N ILE A 612 4.80 -13.64 6.26
CA ILE A 612 3.64 -13.33 5.44
C ILE A 612 2.46 -14.18 5.92
N LEU A 613 1.37 -13.52 6.32
CA LEU A 613 0.10 -14.13 6.69
C LEU A 613 -0.98 -13.69 5.68
N ILE A 614 -1.59 -14.65 5.00
CA ILE A 614 -2.78 -14.42 4.17
C ILE A 614 -3.92 -15.24 4.78
N SER A 615 -4.98 -14.57 5.20
CA SER A 615 -6.10 -15.20 5.91
C SER A 615 -7.41 -14.65 5.37
N ASP A 616 -8.25 -15.50 4.78
CA ASP A 616 -9.51 -15.07 4.17
C ASP A 616 -9.28 -13.92 3.17
N SER A 617 -8.34 -14.06 2.24
CA SER A 617 -7.92 -13.00 1.31
C SER A 617 -7.31 -13.61 0.05
N GLU A 618 -7.28 -12.82 -1.03
CA GLU A 618 -6.86 -13.30 -2.36
C GLU A 618 -5.69 -12.49 -2.93
N VAL A 619 -4.71 -13.20 -3.49
CA VAL A 619 -3.62 -12.63 -4.28
C VAL A 619 -3.73 -13.17 -5.70
N ILE A 620 -3.93 -12.30 -6.69
CA ILE A 620 -4.35 -12.70 -8.03
C ILE A 620 -3.47 -12.07 -9.13
N SER A 621 -2.98 -12.90 -10.06
CA SER A 621 -2.34 -12.49 -11.32
C SER A 621 -2.82 -13.40 -12.43
N GLY A 622 -4.09 -13.26 -12.82
CA GLY A 622 -4.79 -14.17 -13.72
C GLY A 622 -5.33 -13.50 -14.99
N VAL A 623 -5.85 -14.33 -15.89
CA VAL A 623 -6.57 -13.93 -17.11
C VAL A 623 -8.04 -14.27 -16.92
N ALA A 624 -8.91 -13.26 -16.92
CA ALA A 624 -10.35 -13.44 -16.74
C ALA A 624 -11.02 -14.04 -18.00
N PRO A 625 -12.29 -14.48 -17.94
CA PRO A 625 -12.96 -15.18 -19.05
C PRO A 625 -12.97 -14.47 -20.41
N THR A 626 -12.96 -13.14 -20.43
CA THR A 626 -12.91 -12.32 -21.64
C THR A 626 -11.48 -11.92 -22.03
N GLY A 627 -10.51 -12.14 -21.15
CA GLY A 627 -9.14 -11.69 -21.29
C GLY A 627 -8.39 -12.41 -22.40
N ARG A 628 -7.52 -11.68 -23.10
CA ARG A 628 -6.61 -12.21 -24.12
C ARG A 628 -5.18 -11.75 -23.86
N GLY A 629 -4.37 -12.65 -23.35
CA GLY A 629 -3.03 -12.37 -22.88
C GLY A 629 -2.54 -13.40 -21.88
N ASN A 630 -1.28 -13.27 -21.46
CA ASN A 630 -0.72 -14.15 -20.44
C ASN A 630 -0.85 -13.54 -19.04
N ALA A 631 -0.95 -14.40 -18.04
CA ALA A 631 -0.85 -14.03 -16.63
C ALA A 631 0.60 -13.69 -16.23
N GLY A 632 0.76 -12.80 -15.24
CA GLY A 632 2.07 -12.31 -14.80
C GLY A 632 2.78 -13.21 -13.79
N GLY A 633 2.04 -13.99 -13.01
CA GLY A 633 2.57 -14.87 -11.96
C GLY A 633 2.62 -14.22 -10.58
N ILE A 634 2.91 -15.04 -9.57
CA ILE A 634 2.94 -14.65 -8.16
C ILE A 634 4.25 -15.12 -7.53
N GLU A 635 4.93 -14.22 -6.83
CA GLU A 635 6.16 -14.50 -6.09
C GLU A 635 6.03 -14.09 -4.63
N ILE A 636 6.36 -15.00 -3.72
CA ILE A 636 6.29 -14.80 -2.26
C ILE A 636 7.60 -15.25 -1.63
N ALA A 637 8.21 -14.40 -0.82
CA ALA A 637 9.46 -14.67 -0.10
C ALA A 637 9.38 -14.22 1.36
N ALA A 638 9.68 -15.10 2.33
CA ALA A 638 9.74 -14.76 3.77
C ALA A 638 10.59 -15.74 4.61
N GLU A 639 10.71 -15.53 5.94
CA GLU A 639 11.12 -16.63 6.84
C GLU A 639 9.95 -17.63 7.02
N ARG A 640 8.73 -17.11 7.19
CA ARG A 640 7.52 -17.92 7.40
C ARG A 640 6.36 -17.44 6.51
N VAL A 641 5.73 -18.37 5.81
CA VAL A 641 4.52 -18.10 5.00
C VAL A 641 3.36 -18.93 5.53
N MET A 642 2.23 -18.30 5.85
CA MET A 642 1.01 -18.95 6.29
C MET A 642 -0.19 -18.52 5.45
N LEU A 643 -0.90 -19.49 4.88
CA LEU A 643 -2.22 -19.29 4.28
C LEU A 643 -3.27 -20.07 5.07
N ARG A 644 -4.39 -19.42 5.39
CA ARG A 644 -5.49 -20.04 6.14
C ARG A 644 -6.85 -19.43 5.80
N ASN A 645 -7.92 -20.02 6.35
CA ASN A 645 -9.26 -19.42 6.37
C ASN A 645 -9.80 -19.05 4.98
N GLY A 646 -9.58 -19.88 3.95
CA GLY A 646 -10.03 -19.59 2.58
C GLY A 646 -9.04 -18.78 1.72
N ALA A 647 -7.86 -18.43 2.24
CA ALA A 647 -6.85 -17.67 1.49
C ALA A 647 -6.39 -18.33 0.18
N GLN A 648 -6.27 -17.55 -0.91
CA GLN A 648 -5.86 -18.06 -2.22
C GLN A 648 -4.71 -17.27 -2.87
N LEU A 649 -3.80 -17.99 -3.52
CA LEU A 649 -2.89 -17.45 -4.54
C LEU A 649 -3.35 -17.95 -5.90
N ASN A 650 -3.74 -17.05 -6.80
CA ASN A 650 -4.40 -17.42 -8.04
C ASN A 650 -3.74 -16.76 -9.27
N SER A 651 -3.12 -17.58 -10.11
CA SER A 651 -2.47 -17.14 -11.35
C SER A 651 -3.12 -17.71 -12.62
N SER A 652 -4.37 -18.13 -12.49
CA SER A 652 -5.07 -18.97 -13.48
C SER A 652 -5.47 -18.23 -14.75
N THR A 653 -5.68 -18.98 -15.83
CA THR A 653 -6.26 -18.47 -17.08
C THR A 653 -7.67 -19.02 -17.28
N LEU A 654 -8.65 -18.11 -17.38
CA LEU A 654 -10.05 -18.40 -17.70
C LEU A 654 -10.43 -17.94 -19.11
N GLY A 655 -9.54 -17.18 -19.78
CA GLY A 655 -9.70 -16.65 -21.12
C GLY A 655 -8.72 -17.28 -22.13
N GLN A 656 -8.05 -16.45 -22.92
CA GLN A 656 -7.04 -16.90 -23.89
C GLN A 656 -5.63 -16.44 -23.50
N GLY A 657 -4.71 -17.38 -23.35
CA GLY A 657 -3.30 -17.17 -23.03
C GLY A 657 -2.86 -18.00 -21.82
N ASP A 658 -1.55 -18.06 -21.58
CA ASP A 658 -0.96 -18.94 -20.57
C ASP A 658 -1.16 -18.37 -19.14
N ALA A 659 -1.38 -19.27 -18.19
CA ALA A 659 -1.39 -18.95 -16.76
C ALA A 659 0.03 -18.66 -16.23
N GLY A 660 0.12 -17.88 -15.16
CA GLY A 660 1.40 -17.45 -14.58
C GLY A 660 1.97 -18.50 -13.61
N THR A 661 3.27 -18.46 -13.34
CA THR A 661 3.86 -19.33 -12.31
C THR A 661 3.60 -18.79 -10.91
N VAL A 662 3.43 -19.67 -9.92
CA VAL A 662 3.40 -19.29 -8.50
C VAL A 662 4.62 -19.83 -7.77
N ARG A 663 5.44 -18.97 -7.20
CA ARG A 663 6.63 -19.33 -6.43
C ARG A 663 6.50 -18.83 -5.00
N VAL A 664 6.52 -19.76 -4.04
CA VAL A 664 6.52 -19.46 -2.61
C VAL A 664 7.79 -20.03 -2.00
N GLU A 665 8.64 -19.14 -1.52
CA GLU A 665 9.89 -19.46 -0.86
C GLU A 665 9.87 -18.97 0.58
N ALA A 666 10.14 -19.88 1.52
CA ALA A 666 10.30 -19.53 2.92
C ALA A 666 11.57 -20.15 3.48
N ASN A 667 12.35 -19.44 4.27
CA ASN A 667 13.54 -20.04 4.88
C ASN A 667 13.16 -21.09 5.94
N GLU A 668 12.18 -20.80 6.80
CA GLU A 668 11.79 -21.67 7.90
C GLU A 668 10.59 -22.58 7.53
N SER A 669 9.45 -22.00 7.19
CA SER A 669 8.24 -22.81 6.95
C SER A 669 7.21 -22.21 6.01
N ILE A 670 6.56 -23.09 5.25
CA ILE A 670 5.30 -22.83 4.55
C ILE A 670 4.20 -23.67 5.20
N LEU A 671 3.12 -23.02 5.63
CA LEU A 671 1.94 -23.67 6.21
C LEU A 671 0.67 -23.29 5.42
N LEU A 672 -0.01 -24.28 4.86
CA LEU A 672 -1.31 -24.14 4.21
C LEU A 672 -2.37 -24.86 5.06
N LEU A 673 -3.32 -24.12 5.64
CA LEU A 673 -4.40 -24.65 6.47
C LEU A 673 -5.74 -24.53 5.72
N GLY A 674 -6.31 -25.67 5.37
CA GLY A 674 -7.61 -25.71 4.71
C GLY A 674 -8.73 -25.22 5.63
N ALA A 675 -9.60 -24.43 5.04
CA ALA A 675 -10.85 -23.96 5.61
C ALA A 675 -11.73 -23.44 4.46
N ASN A 676 -13.03 -23.70 4.54
CA ASN A 676 -14.00 -23.21 3.55
C ASN A 676 -14.63 -21.91 4.04
N VAL A 677 -14.29 -20.79 3.41
CA VAL A 677 -14.92 -19.48 3.65
C VAL A 677 -15.44 -18.96 2.32
N GLY A 678 -16.73 -18.59 2.24
CA GLY A 678 -17.28 -17.99 1.03
C GLY A 678 -17.20 -18.86 -0.25
N GLN A 679 -17.23 -20.20 -0.13
CA GLN A 679 -16.99 -21.19 -1.21
C GLN A 679 -15.53 -21.34 -1.65
N LEU A 680 -14.61 -20.54 -1.10
CA LEU A 680 -13.17 -20.69 -1.34
C LEU A 680 -12.57 -21.59 -0.27
N THR A 681 -11.81 -22.59 -0.72
CA THR A 681 -10.89 -23.36 0.12
C THR A 681 -9.51 -22.71 0.04
N THR A 682 -8.72 -22.77 1.12
CA THR A 682 -7.33 -22.30 1.08
C THR A 682 -6.51 -23.08 0.06
N GLY A 683 -5.80 -22.37 -0.83
CA GLY A 683 -5.00 -23.03 -1.85
C GLY A 683 -4.13 -22.15 -2.73
N VAL A 684 -3.29 -22.82 -3.52
CA VAL A 684 -2.41 -22.21 -4.52
C VAL A 684 -2.80 -22.74 -5.88
N VAL A 685 -3.19 -21.86 -6.81
CA VAL A 685 -3.76 -22.25 -8.10
C VAL A 685 -3.12 -21.55 -9.30
N SER A 686 -2.92 -22.32 -10.37
CA SER A 686 -2.49 -21.85 -11.70
C SER A 686 -3.16 -22.72 -12.77
N LEU A 687 -4.49 -22.68 -12.83
CA LEU A 687 -5.28 -23.59 -13.68
C LEU A 687 -5.63 -23.00 -15.05
N VAL A 688 -6.11 -23.86 -15.95
CA VAL A 688 -6.78 -23.49 -17.21
C VAL A 688 -8.26 -23.82 -17.07
N GLY A 689 -9.14 -22.81 -17.12
CA GLY A 689 -10.59 -22.98 -16.94
C GLY A 689 -11.27 -23.73 -18.10
N GLU A 690 -12.49 -24.20 -17.89
CA GLU A 690 -13.24 -25.05 -18.85
C GLU A 690 -13.40 -24.46 -20.26
N ALA A 691 -13.62 -23.14 -20.35
CA ALA A 691 -13.74 -22.42 -21.62
C ALA A 691 -12.43 -21.75 -22.08
N ALA A 692 -11.35 -21.92 -21.32
CA ALA A 692 -10.09 -21.23 -21.53
C ALA A 692 -9.20 -21.95 -22.55
N ARG A 693 -8.26 -21.21 -23.14
CA ARG A 693 -7.20 -21.75 -24.00
C ARG A 693 -5.84 -21.21 -23.59
N GLY A 694 -4.92 -22.08 -23.22
CA GLY A 694 -3.59 -21.73 -22.76
C GLY A 694 -3.01 -22.84 -21.87
N ASN A 695 -1.75 -22.74 -21.51
CA ASN A 695 -1.12 -23.69 -20.60
C ASN A 695 -1.19 -23.19 -19.15
N ALA A 696 -1.33 -24.11 -18.21
CA ALA A 696 -1.19 -23.84 -16.78
C ALA A 696 0.27 -23.50 -16.44
N GLY A 697 0.47 -22.60 -15.48
CA GLY A 697 1.79 -22.29 -14.93
C GLY A 697 2.25 -23.33 -13.93
N GLY A 698 3.57 -23.37 -13.68
CA GLY A 698 4.12 -24.18 -12.59
C GLY A 698 3.85 -23.57 -11.21
N ILE A 699 3.74 -24.39 -10.16
CA ILE A 699 3.85 -23.90 -8.78
C ILE A 699 5.02 -24.55 -8.06
N SER A 700 5.76 -23.74 -7.30
CA SER A 700 6.91 -24.16 -6.51
C SER A 700 6.76 -23.68 -5.07
N LEU A 701 6.74 -24.62 -4.12
CA LEU A 701 6.75 -24.36 -2.68
C LEU A 701 8.09 -24.86 -2.12
N MET A 702 8.92 -23.98 -1.55
CA MET A 702 10.23 -24.35 -1.03
C MET A 702 10.47 -23.78 0.37
N ALA A 703 10.74 -24.66 1.33
CA ALA A 703 11.16 -24.26 2.68
C ALA A 703 11.96 -25.33 3.41
N ASN A 704 12.41 -25.05 4.63
CA ASN A 704 12.89 -26.11 5.53
C ASN A 704 11.76 -27.08 5.89
N ARG A 705 10.57 -26.55 6.20
CA ARG A 705 9.35 -27.34 6.46
C ARG A 705 8.20 -26.88 5.60
N VAL A 706 7.57 -27.80 4.88
CA VAL A 706 6.29 -27.56 4.20
C VAL A 706 5.21 -28.43 4.83
N ASP A 707 4.12 -27.82 5.28
CA ASP A 707 2.96 -28.48 5.88
C ASP A 707 1.68 -28.02 5.15
N ILE A 708 0.97 -28.96 4.53
CA ILE A 708 -0.29 -28.72 3.80
C ILE A 708 -1.33 -29.65 4.40
N ARG A 709 -2.38 -29.07 5.00
CA ARG A 709 -3.37 -29.89 5.72
C ARG A 709 -4.77 -29.31 5.78
N ASP A 710 -5.67 -30.09 6.36
CA ASP A 710 -7.05 -29.70 6.70
C ASP A 710 -7.92 -29.32 5.47
N GLY A 711 -7.66 -29.95 4.32
CA GLY A 711 -8.35 -29.73 3.05
C GLY A 711 -7.66 -28.72 2.13
N ALA A 712 -6.48 -28.19 2.50
CA ALA A 712 -5.74 -27.28 1.63
C ALA A 712 -5.29 -27.95 0.33
N PHE A 713 -5.23 -27.17 -0.76
CA PHE A 713 -4.92 -27.72 -2.08
C PHE A 713 -3.93 -26.87 -2.88
N VAL A 714 -3.17 -27.55 -3.74
CA VAL A 714 -2.26 -26.98 -4.73
C VAL A 714 -2.67 -27.54 -6.09
N SER A 715 -3.16 -26.70 -7.01
CA SER A 715 -3.71 -27.18 -8.28
C SER A 715 -3.27 -26.35 -9.48
N LEU A 716 -2.76 -27.04 -10.49
CA LEU A 716 -2.39 -26.46 -11.78
C LEU A 716 -2.94 -27.34 -12.93
N SER A 717 -4.17 -27.79 -12.70
CA SER A 717 -4.92 -28.67 -13.59
C SER A 717 -5.51 -27.90 -14.78
N THR A 718 -5.77 -28.60 -15.88
CA THR A 718 -6.40 -28.04 -17.08
C THR A 718 -7.81 -28.62 -17.25
N ALA A 719 -8.79 -27.74 -17.40
CA ALA A 719 -10.18 -28.08 -17.73
C ALA A 719 -10.60 -27.61 -19.13
N GLY A 720 -9.80 -26.74 -19.75
CA GLY A 720 -9.99 -26.23 -21.11
C GLY A 720 -8.97 -26.83 -22.09
N GLU A 721 -8.49 -26.01 -23.02
CA GLU A 721 -7.52 -26.44 -24.05
C GLU A 721 -6.10 -25.96 -23.70
N GLY A 722 -5.20 -26.91 -23.44
CA GLY A 722 -3.77 -26.68 -23.16
C GLY A 722 -3.26 -27.55 -22.01
N ASN A 723 -1.94 -27.56 -21.81
CA ASN A 723 -1.30 -28.50 -20.88
C ASN A 723 -1.37 -28.01 -19.42
N ALA A 724 -1.43 -28.96 -18.48
CA ALA A 724 -1.27 -28.70 -17.05
C ALA A 724 0.19 -28.38 -16.67
N GLY A 725 0.41 -27.67 -15.56
CA GLY A 725 1.73 -27.21 -15.11
C GLY A 725 2.48 -28.26 -14.28
N THR A 726 3.69 -27.97 -13.81
CA THR A 726 4.40 -28.85 -12.84
C THR A 726 4.33 -28.28 -11.43
N ALA A 727 3.91 -29.11 -10.46
CA ALA A 727 3.95 -28.78 -9.04
C ALA A 727 5.23 -29.31 -8.40
N THR A 728 5.99 -28.45 -7.72
CA THR A 728 7.18 -28.83 -6.95
C THR A 728 7.01 -28.43 -5.50
N VAL A 729 7.12 -29.40 -4.58
CA VAL A 729 7.07 -29.19 -3.13
C VAL A 729 8.37 -29.67 -2.51
N THR A 730 9.15 -28.75 -1.96
CA THR A 730 10.47 -29.04 -1.39
C THR A 730 10.53 -28.61 0.07
N GLY A 731 10.69 -29.60 0.96
CA GLY A 731 10.94 -29.39 2.38
C GLY A 731 12.33 -29.92 2.73
N GLN A 732 13.33 -29.06 2.97
CA GLN A 732 14.71 -29.51 3.22
C GLN A 732 14.76 -30.51 4.39
N GLU A 733 13.99 -30.27 5.45
CA GLU A 733 13.85 -31.13 6.61
C GLU A 733 12.62 -32.04 6.54
N SER A 734 11.46 -31.49 6.18
CA SER A 734 10.24 -32.30 6.11
C SER A 734 9.17 -31.73 5.19
N VAL A 735 8.46 -32.62 4.51
CA VAL A 735 7.17 -32.34 3.86
C VAL A 735 6.08 -33.16 4.58
N ARG A 736 5.02 -32.50 5.06
CA ARG A 736 3.83 -33.13 5.62
C ARG A 736 2.61 -32.75 4.81
N LEU A 737 1.87 -33.76 4.33
CA LEU A 737 0.62 -33.61 3.61
C LEU A 737 -0.42 -34.45 4.35
N SER A 738 -1.49 -33.83 4.85
CA SER A 738 -2.52 -34.51 5.66
C SER A 738 -3.90 -34.02 5.26
N ASP A 739 -4.77 -34.88 4.73
CA ASP A 739 -6.06 -34.44 4.15
C ASP A 739 -5.86 -33.25 3.19
N SER A 740 -5.02 -33.43 2.16
CA SER A 740 -4.61 -32.35 1.25
C SER A 740 -4.36 -32.86 -0.17
N PHE A 741 -4.36 -31.93 -1.12
CA PHE A 741 -4.30 -32.28 -2.54
C PHE A 741 -3.19 -31.52 -3.27
N VAL A 742 -2.34 -32.22 -4.02
CA VAL A 742 -1.39 -31.62 -4.97
C VAL A 742 -1.63 -32.20 -6.35
N LEU A 743 -2.18 -31.39 -7.25
CA LEU A 743 -2.84 -31.85 -8.47
C LEU A 743 -2.29 -31.14 -9.72
N SER A 744 -1.88 -31.93 -10.72
CA SER A 744 -1.53 -31.53 -12.08
C SER A 744 -2.30 -32.36 -13.09
N ASN A 745 -3.63 -32.25 -13.06
CA ASN A 745 -4.51 -33.15 -13.80
C ASN A 745 -5.03 -32.52 -15.09
N VAL A 746 -5.53 -33.36 -16.00
CA VAL A 746 -6.45 -32.98 -17.07
C VAL A 746 -7.83 -33.41 -16.64
N THR A 747 -8.76 -32.48 -16.40
CA THR A 747 -10.11 -32.84 -15.93
C THR A 747 -10.95 -33.47 -17.05
N GLU A 748 -12.17 -33.94 -16.74
CA GLU A 748 -13.06 -34.61 -17.70
C GLU A 748 -13.35 -33.80 -18.97
N THR A 749 -13.37 -32.47 -18.87
CA THR A 749 -13.60 -31.56 -20.01
C THR A 749 -12.31 -31.11 -20.68
N GLY A 750 -11.15 -31.34 -20.04
CA GLY A 750 -9.85 -30.84 -20.45
C GLY A 750 -9.29 -31.56 -21.68
N ARG A 751 -8.58 -30.79 -22.50
CA ARG A 751 -7.81 -31.27 -23.66
C ARG A 751 -6.38 -30.76 -23.59
N GLY A 752 -5.43 -31.65 -23.39
CA GLY A 752 -4.01 -31.33 -23.22
C GLY A 752 -3.36 -32.38 -22.33
N ASN A 753 -2.03 -32.32 -22.18
CA ASN A 753 -1.33 -33.26 -21.33
C ASN A 753 -1.32 -32.79 -19.87
N ALA A 754 -1.43 -33.74 -18.94
CA ALA A 754 -1.16 -33.50 -17.53
C ALA A 754 0.34 -33.19 -17.35
N GLY A 755 0.67 -32.44 -16.29
CA GLY A 755 2.03 -31.95 -16.08
C GLY A 755 2.86 -32.91 -15.23
N GLY A 756 3.24 -32.49 -14.03
CA GLY A 756 3.99 -33.36 -13.13
C GLY A 756 3.87 -32.94 -11.68
N VAL A 757 4.10 -33.88 -10.78
CA VAL A 757 4.15 -33.61 -9.34
C VAL A 757 5.47 -34.11 -8.79
N ARG A 758 6.24 -33.22 -8.16
CA ARG A 758 7.53 -33.52 -7.54
C ARG A 758 7.52 -33.12 -6.08
N VAL A 759 7.77 -34.09 -5.19
CA VAL A 759 7.90 -33.84 -3.74
C VAL A 759 9.29 -34.28 -3.29
N THR A 760 10.03 -33.41 -2.62
CA THR A 760 11.41 -33.69 -2.16
C THR A 760 11.59 -33.27 -0.71
N GLY A 761 12.27 -34.10 0.09
CA GLY A 761 12.66 -33.73 1.44
C GLY A 761 13.44 -34.80 2.18
N ARG A 762 13.88 -34.50 3.42
CA ARG A 762 14.53 -35.53 4.25
C ARG A 762 13.53 -36.55 4.76
N GLN A 763 12.40 -36.06 5.28
CA GLN A 763 11.25 -36.83 5.76
C GLN A 763 10.01 -36.42 4.98
N ILE A 764 9.27 -37.39 4.42
CA ILE A 764 8.02 -37.12 3.71
C ILE A 764 6.92 -37.96 4.34
N ASN A 765 5.84 -37.31 4.78
CA ASN A 765 4.67 -37.97 5.34
C ASN A 765 3.40 -37.54 4.60
N LEU A 766 2.73 -38.49 3.96
CA LEU A 766 1.44 -38.34 3.31
C LEU A 766 0.42 -39.17 4.09
N GLN A 767 -0.51 -38.51 4.76
CA GLN A 767 -1.46 -39.19 5.64
C GLN A 767 -2.90 -38.69 5.47
N ASP A 768 -3.84 -39.39 6.11
CA ASP A 768 -5.21 -38.92 6.33
C ASP A 768 -5.93 -38.47 5.05
N GLY A 769 -5.80 -39.22 3.96
CA GLY A 769 -6.45 -38.91 2.68
C GLY A 769 -5.65 -37.99 1.76
N ALA A 770 -4.38 -37.69 2.06
CA ALA A 770 -3.55 -36.88 1.17
C ALA A 770 -3.39 -37.51 -0.23
N ILE A 771 -3.50 -36.68 -1.28
CA ILE A 771 -3.40 -37.11 -2.68
C ILE A 771 -2.35 -36.30 -3.45
N LEU A 772 -1.42 -37.01 -4.10
CA LEU A 772 -0.60 -36.47 -5.19
C LEU A 772 -1.12 -37.03 -6.52
N SER A 773 -1.46 -36.16 -7.48
CA SER A 773 -2.00 -36.63 -8.75
C SER A 773 -1.48 -35.85 -9.95
N SER A 774 -1.10 -36.58 -10.99
CA SER A 774 -0.78 -36.04 -12.32
C SER A 774 -1.53 -36.85 -13.38
N SER A 775 -2.85 -36.98 -13.21
CA SER A 775 -3.71 -37.93 -13.93
C SER A 775 -4.52 -37.25 -15.04
N THR A 776 -4.97 -38.02 -16.03
CA THR A 776 -5.91 -37.57 -17.05
C THR A 776 -7.29 -38.21 -16.84
N PHE A 777 -8.32 -37.36 -16.81
CA PHE A 777 -9.74 -37.72 -16.83
C PHE A 777 -10.42 -37.29 -18.15
N GLY A 778 -9.74 -36.49 -18.98
CA GLY A 778 -10.19 -36.01 -20.31
C GLY A 778 -9.31 -36.55 -21.46
N GLU A 779 -8.87 -35.66 -22.35
CA GLU A 779 -8.07 -36.02 -23.53
C GLU A 779 -6.61 -35.53 -23.39
N GLY A 780 -5.65 -36.45 -23.38
CA GLY A 780 -4.19 -36.19 -23.37
C GLY A 780 -3.42 -37.10 -22.41
N ASP A 781 -2.09 -37.14 -22.56
CA ASP A 781 -1.25 -38.02 -21.74
C ASP A 781 -1.24 -37.58 -20.26
N ALA A 782 -1.28 -38.55 -19.34
CA ALA A 782 -1.05 -38.30 -17.93
C ALA A 782 0.44 -37.99 -17.67
N GLY A 783 0.70 -37.25 -16.60
CA GLY A 783 2.01 -36.75 -16.25
C GLY A 783 2.68 -37.56 -15.14
N SER A 784 3.98 -37.39 -14.90
CA SER A 784 4.71 -38.22 -13.92
C SER A 784 4.64 -37.69 -12.49
N VAL A 785 4.61 -38.60 -11.50
CA VAL A 785 4.74 -38.26 -10.08
C VAL A 785 6.04 -38.80 -9.48
N ARG A 786 6.80 -37.94 -8.82
CA ARG A 786 8.10 -38.27 -8.22
C ARG A 786 8.17 -37.82 -6.76
N VAL A 787 8.45 -38.77 -5.87
CA VAL A 787 8.61 -38.52 -4.43
C VAL A 787 10.00 -38.96 -3.98
N GLU A 788 10.80 -38.01 -3.49
CA GLU A 788 12.20 -38.22 -3.13
C GLU A 788 12.47 -37.87 -1.66
N GLY A 789 12.52 -38.91 -0.83
CA GLY A 789 12.94 -38.84 0.56
C GLY A 789 14.44 -39.11 0.69
N ARG A 790 15.16 -38.37 1.53
CA ARG A 790 16.55 -38.75 1.85
C ARG A 790 16.60 -39.93 2.83
N ASP A 791 15.68 -39.93 3.79
CA ASP A 791 15.68 -40.87 4.92
C ASP A 791 14.43 -41.76 4.87
N HIS A 792 13.23 -41.17 4.93
CA HIS A 792 11.98 -41.93 5.10
C HIS A 792 10.82 -41.29 4.33
N ILE A 793 10.05 -42.13 3.64
CA ILE A 793 8.74 -41.81 3.07
C ILE A 793 7.68 -42.67 3.80
N VAL A 794 6.65 -42.02 4.33
CA VAL A 794 5.47 -42.68 4.94
C VAL A 794 4.23 -42.28 4.15
N LEU A 795 3.48 -43.29 3.67
CA LEU A 795 2.14 -43.12 3.12
C LEU A 795 1.16 -43.92 3.98
N SER A 796 0.18 -43.25 4.57
CA SER A 796 -0.81 -43.83 5.49
C SER A 796 -2.20 -43.39 5.05
N ASN A 797 -3.07 -44.29 4.58
CA ASN A 797 -4.39 -43.91 4.04
C ASN A 797 -4.29 -42.73 3.03
N SER A 798 -3.33 -42.82 2.11
CA SER A 798 -3.00 -41.75 1.15
C SER A 798 -2.71 -42.32 -0.23
N ALA A 799 -2.71 -41.45 -1.25
CA ALA A 799 -2.60 -41.90 -2.62
C ALA A 799 -1.65 -41.08 -3.50
N VAL A 800 -0.96 -41.78 -4.41
CA VAL A 800 -0.09 -41.19 -5.43
C VAL A 800 -0.48 -41.73 -6.80
N PHE A 801 -0.94 -40.85 -7.68
CA PHE A 801 -1.61 -41.20 -8.93
C PHE A 801 -0.98 -40.54 -10.15
N SER A 802 -0.76 -41.35 -11.19
CA SER A 802 -0.29 -40.95 -12.52
C SER A 802 -1.04 -41.77 -13.56
N GLN A 803 -2.36 -41.64 -13.56
CA GLN A 803 -3.25 -42.61 -14.19
C GLN A 803 -4.17 -42.00 -15.25
N VAL A 804 -4.77 -42.87 -16.06
CA VAL A 804 -5.84 -42.55 -17.01
C VAL A 804 -7.05 -43.40 -16.63
N ILE A 805 -8.18 -42.78 -16.29
CA ILE A 805 -9.37 -43.50 -15.80
C ILE A 805 -10.64 -43.13 -16.59
N ASP A 806 -11.72 -43.89 -16.39
CA ASP A 806 -13.05 -43.65 -16.95
C ASP A 806 -13.13 -43.66 -18.48
N GLN A 807 -13.58 -42.58 -19.12
CA GLN A 807 -13.67 -42.43 -20.58
C GLN A 807 -12.51 -41.57 -21.14
N ALA A 808 -11.46 -41.36 -20.34
CA ALA A 808 -10.30 -40.58 -20.73
C ALA A 808 -9.47 -41.24 -21.84
N GLU A 809 -8.75 -40.43 -22.61
CA GLU A 809 -7.87 -40.86 -23.70
C GLU A 809 -6.45 -40.34 -23.50
N GLY A 810 -5.45 -41.22 -23.58
CA GLY A 810 -4.03 -40.85 -23.44
C GLY A 810 -3.23 -41.95 -22.75
N ASN A 811 -1.90 -41.83 -22.72
CA ASN A 811 -1.04 -42.75 -21.99
C ASN A 811 -0.97 -42.37 -20.51
N ALA A 812 -0.91 -43.36 -19.61
CA ALA A 812 -0.62 -43.09 -18.20
C ALA A 812 0.86 -42.72 -17.99
N GLY A 813 1.13 -41.91 -16.96
CA GLY A 813 2.47 -41.46 -16.62
C GLY A 813 3.17 -42.40 -15.64
N GLY A 814 4.43 -42.10 -15.32
CA GLY A 814 5.20 -42.91 -14.37
C GLY A 814 5.11 -42.43 -12.92
N VAL A 815 5.18 -43.37 -11.97
CA VAL A 815 5.33 -43.07 -10.54
C VAL A 815 6.71 -43.52 -10.05
N ARG A 816 7.45 -42.64 -9.36
CA ARG A 816 8.77 -42.96 -8.82
C ARG A 816 8.90 -42.55 -7.35
N LEU A 817 9.23 -43.51 -6.49
CA LEU A 817 9.58 -43.29 -5.09
C LEU A 817 11.04 -43.67 -4.80
N ASN A 818 11.75 -42.85 -4.03
CA ASN A 818 13.14 -43.10 -3.64
C ASN A 818 13.40 -42.61 -2.19
N ALA A 819 13.85 -43.49 -1.30
CA ALA A 819 14.28 -43.16 0.06
C ALA A 819 15.18 -44.27 0.67
N ARG A 820 15.63 -44.17 1.93
CA ARG A 820 16.20 -45.34 2.61
C ARG A 820 15.10 -46.27 3.11
N GLN A 821 14.04 -45.70 3.68
CA GLN A 821 12.88 -46.46 4.13
C GLN A 821 11.61 -45.93 3.45
N ILE A 822 10.76 -46.84 2.99
CA ILE A 822 9.45 -46.54 2.43
C ILE A 822 8.41 -47.43 3.13
N ASP A 823 7.46 -46.81 3.82
CA ASP A 823 6.32 -47.48 4.47
C ASP A 823 5.01 -47.05 3.81
N LEU A 824 4.28 -48.03 3.30
CA LEU A 824 2.89 -47.91 2.85
C LEU A 824 2.02 -48.67 3.85
N GLN A 825 1.05 -48.00 4.45
CA GLN A 825 0.19 -48.57 5.47
C GLN A 825 -1.26 -48.05 5.36
N ASP A 826 -2.17 -48.71 6.06
CA ASP A 826 -3.57 -48.30 6.20
C ASP A 826 -4.25 -48.04 4.84
N GLY A 827 -4.07 -48.95 3.88
CA GLY A 827 -4.67 -48.84 2.55
C GLY A 827 -4.04 -47.80 1.61
N ALA A 828 -2.78 -47.40 1.84
CA ALA A 828 -2.07 -46.49 0.94
C ALA A 828 -1.94 -47.06 -0.49
N VAL A 829 -2.05 -46.20 -1.50
CA VAL A 829 -2.07 -46.60 -2.92
C VAL A 829 -1.04 -45.83 -3.76
N LEU A 830 -0.26 -46.56 -4.56
CA LEU A 830 0.49 -46.00 -5.70
C LEU A 830 -0.11 -46.55 -7.00
N SER A 831 -0.46 -45.68 -7.95
CA SER A 831 -1.05 -46.09 -9.24
C SER A 831 -0.47 -45.34 -10.42
N SER A 832 -0.04 -46.08 -11.45
CA SER A 832 0.24 -45.60 -12.82
C SER A 832 -0.66 -46.27 -13.87
N SER A 833 -1.87 -46.63 -13.43
CA SER A 833 -2.80 -47.48 -14.17
C SER A 833 -3.45 -46.77 -15.38
N HIS A 834 -3.90 -47.55 -16.36
CA HIS A 834 -4.73 -47.08 -17.48
C HIS A 834 -6.03 -47.90 -17.55
N THR A 835 -7.11 -47.41 -16.94
CA THR A 835 -8.43 -48.03 -16.97
C THR A 835 -9.44 -47.25 -17.81
N GLY A 836 -8.97 -46.32 -18.65
CA GLY A 836 -9.78 -45.58 -19.61
C GLY A 836 -10.37 -46.47 -20.71
N GLN A 837 -11.66 -46.33 -21.02
CA GLN A 837 -12.38 -47.04 -22.09
C GLN A 837 -12.29 -46.29 -23.43
N SER A 838 -11.10 -46.11 -24.00
CA SER A 838 -11.00 -45.54 -25.36
C SER A 838 -11.15 -46.62 -26.43
N ASN A 839 -11.75 -46.23 -27.57
CA ASN A 839 -11.95 -47.04 -28.78
C ASN A 839 -10.63 -47.34 -29.53
N SER A 840 -9.53 -46.76 -29.04
CA SER A 840 -8.16 -46.84 -29.55
C SER A 840 -7.36 -47.79 -28.66
N ASN A 841 -7.25 -49.05 -29.08
CA ASN A 841 -6.50 -50.12 -28.40
C ASN A 841 -4.97 -49.91 -28.48
N ASN A 842 -4.41 -48.72 -28.19
CA ASN A 842 -2.96 -48.50 -28.30
C ASN A 842 -2.34 -47.65 -27.18
N PHE A 843 -3.12 -47.22 -26.19
CA PHE A 843 -2.60 -46.47 -25.05
C PHE A 843 -2.07 -47.40 -23.96
N ALA A 844 -1.04 -46.97 -23.24
CA ALA A 844 -0.32 -47.78 -22.26
C ALA A 844 -0.51 -47.28 -20.83
N ALA A 845 -0.47 -48.21 -19.87
CA ALA A 845 -0.20 -47.87 -18.47
C ALA A 845 1.28 -47.44 -18.31
N GLY A 846 1.58 -46.62 -17.31
CA GLY A 846 2.93 -46.09 -17.11
C GLY A 846 3.77 -46.94 -16.15
N ASP A 847 5.09 -46.83 -16.21
CA ASP A 847 5.97 -47.61 -15.33
C ASP A 847 5.99 -47.08 -13.89
N LEU A 848 6.08 -47.99 -12.93
CA LEU A 848 6.22 -47.67 -11.51
C LEU A 848 7.55 -48.17 -10.98
N MET A 849 8.33 -47.28 -10.36
CA MET A 849 9.63 -47.63 -9.77
C MET A 849 9.73 -47.24 -8.30
N VAL A 850 10.14 -48.19 -7.46
CA VAL A 850 10.45 -47.96 -6.05
C VAL A 850 11.90 -48.34 -5.77
N ARG A 851 12.64 -47.43 -5.14
CA ARG A 851 14.01 -47.67 -4.67
C ARG A 851 14.11 -47.38 -3.17
N ALA A 852 14.51 -48.38 -2.38
CA ALA A 852 14.72 -48.22 -0.94
C ALA A 852 15.77 -49.18 -0.39
N ASP A 853 16.22 -48.99 0.86
CA ASP A 853 16.84 -50.10 1.60
C ASP A 853 15.75 -51.03 2.13
N SER A 854 14.64 -50.47 2.65
CA SER A 854 13.49 -51.22 3.14
C SER A 854 12.19 -50.69 2.54
N LEU A 855 11.40 -51.58 1.93
CA LEU A 855 10.03 -51.33 1.49
C LEU A 855 9.07 -52.20 2.30
N ARG A 856 8.07 -51.59 2.93
CA ARG A 856 7.03 -52.29 3.69
C ARG A 856 5.64 -51.84 3.24
N LEU A 857 4.80 -52.79 2.83
CA LEU A 857 3.39 -52.60 2.54
C LEU A 857 2.58 -53.38 3.58
N VAL A 858 1.70 -52.70 4.31
CA VAL A 858 0.88 -53.30 5.38
C VAL A 858 -0.58 -52.87 5.24
N ASP A 859 -1.49 -53.68 5.77
CA ASP A 859 -2.89 -53.33 5.99
C ASP A 859 -3.62 -52.87 4.71
N GLY A 860 -3.63 -53.72 3.70
CA GLY A 860 -4.34 -53.51 2.44
C GLY A 860 -3.69 -52.51 1.49
N SER A 861 -2.44 -52.12 1.72
CA SER A 861 -1.71 -51.20 0.84
C SER A 861 -1.44 -51.80 -0.53
N ALA A 862 -1.47 -50.97 -1.57
CA ALA A 862 -1.40 -51.43 -2.96
C ALA A 862 -0.44 -50.61 -3.83
N VAL A 863 0.28 -51.30 -4.70
CA VAL A 863 1.06 -50.72 -5.79
C VAL A 863 0.54 -51.34 -7.08
N THR A 864 -0.13 -50.53 -7.91
CA THR A 864 -0.88 -50.99 -9.07
C THR A 864 -0.47 -50.28 -10.35
N VAL A 865 -0.36 -51.07 -11.43
CA VAL A 865 -0.11 -50.64 -12.80
C VAL A 865 -1.09 -51.37 -13.72
N ASP A 866 -2.35 -51.46 -13.28
CA ASP A 866 -3.38 -52.19 -14.00
C ASP A 866 -3.75 -51.49 -15.31
N THR A 867 -4.16 -52.27 -16.31
CA THR A 867 -4.42 -51.72 -17.66
C THR A 867 -5.61 -52.36 -18.37
N LEU A 868 -6.34 -51.57 -19.15
CA LEU A 868 -7.20 -52.03 -20.26
C LEU A 868 -6.46 -52.01 -21.61
N GLY A 869 -5.36 -51.26 -21.71
CA GLY A 869 -4.52 -51.10 -22.90
C GLY A 869 -3.21 -51.89 -22.79
N GLN A 870 -2.11 -51.39 -23.34
CA GLN A 870 -0.79 -52.03 -23.18
C GLN A 870 -0.32 -51.98 -21.71
N GLY A 871 0.32 -53.06 -21.24
CA GLY A 871 0.80 -53.19 -19.86
C GLY A 871 2.02 -52.35 -19.53
N GLY A 872 1.99 -51.65 -18.39
CA GLY A 872 3.13 -50.96 -17.79
C GLY A 872 3.91 -51.89 -16.84
N ASN A 873 5.15 -51.53 -16.50
CA ASN A 873 6.02 -52.38 -15.68
C ASN A 873 6.17 -51.85 -14.25
N LEU A 874 6.33 -52.77 -13.30
CA LEU A 874 6.66 -52.50 -11.91
C LEU A 874 8.11 -52.94 -11.63
N GLN A 875 8.95 -52.01 -11.18
CA GLN A 875 10.32 -52.30 -10.76
C GLN A 875 10.56 -51.93 -9.30
N LEU A 876 10.97 -52.91 -8.50
CA LEU A 876 11.39 -52.72 -7.11
C LEU A 876 12.89 -53.00 -6.97
N ASN A 877 13.63 -52.06 -6.39
CA ASN A 877 15.04 -52.22 -6.06
C ASN A 877 15.23 -51.94 -4.56
N THR A 878 15.32 -53.01 -3.77
CA THR A 878 15.33 -52.95 -2.30
C THR A 878 16.38 -53.87 -1.67
N ASN A 879 16.70 -53.71 -0.39
CA ASN A 879 17.39 -54.77 0.37
C ASN A 879 16.38 -55.69 1.06
N THR A 880 15.22 -55.16 1.44
CA THR A 880 14.15 -55.93 2.07
C THR A 880 12.80 -55.42 1.58
N THR A 881 11.94 -56.36 1.15
CA THR A 881 10.54 -56.10 0.77
C THR A 881 9.62 -56.92 1.66
N ILE A 882 8.72 -56.27 2.37
CA ILE A 882 7.74 -56.88 3.27
C ILE A 882 6.32 -56.53 2.81
N LEU A 883 5.49 -57.53 2.55
CA LEU A 883 4.07 -57.42 2.24
C LEU A 883 3.25 -58.13 3.33
N ARG A 884 2.32 -57.42 3.98
CA ARG A 884 1.50 -57.95 5.08
C ARG A 884 0.06 -57.45 5.02
N GLY A 885 -0.85 -58.14 5.72
CA GLY A 885 -2.23 -57.72 5.92
C GLY A 885 -3.02 -57.48 4.63
N GLY A 886 -2.94 -58.38 3.64
CA GLY A 886 -3.69 -58.25 2.39
C GLY A 886 -3.13 -57.25 1.37
N SER A 887 -1.83 -56.94 1.45
CA SER A 887 -1.18 -55.96 0.57
C SER A 887 -0.89 -56.50 -0.83
N ASN A 888 -0.82 -55.65 -1.84
CA ASN A 888 -0.77 -56.08 -3.24
C ASN A 888 0.28 -55.35 -4.10
N LEU A 889 0.99 -56.11 -4.95
CA LEU A 889 1.79 -55.61 -6.07
C LEU A 889 1.18 -56.13 -7.38
N GLN A 890 0.69 -55.25 -8.26
CA GLN A 890 -0.15 -55.65 -9.38
C GLN A 890 0.18 -54.95 -10.70
N THR A 891 0.19 -55.70 -11.80
CA THR A 891 0.32 -55.23 -13.19
C THR A 891 -0.72 -55.93 -14.08
N ASN A 892 -1.96 -56.06 -13.60
CA ASN A 892 -2.97 -56.90 -14.23
C ASN A 892 -3.57 -56.26 -15.49
N ALA A 893 -3.82 -57.04 -16.53
CA ALA A 893 -4.47 -56.60 -17.75
C ALA A 893 -5.93 -57.10 -17.83
N GLN A 894 -6.87 -56.17 -18.02
CA GLN A 894 -8.30 -56.47 -18.19
C GLN A 894 -8.74 -56.44 -19.67
N GLY A 895 -7.91 -55.86 -20.56
CA GLY A 895 -8.17 -55.77 -22.01
C GLY A 895 -7.61 -56.94 -22.82
N GLU A 896 -7.44 -56.71 -24.13
CA GLU A 896 -6.91 -57.68 -25.11
C GLU A 896 -5.36 -57.69 -25.20
N PHE A 897 -4.68 -56.97 -24.32
CA PHE A 897 -3.22 -56.87 -24.27
C PHE A 897 -2.61 -57.71 -23.15
N PRO A 898 -1.37 -58.19 -23.32
CA PRO A 898 -0.69 -58.93 -22.27
C PRO A 898 -0.58 -58.15 -20.95
N GLY A 899 -0.56 -58.88 -19.83
CA GLY A 899 -0.24 -58.32 -18.51
C GLY A 899 1.12 -57.61 -18.49
N GLY A 900 1.26 -56.60 -17.63
CA GLY A 900 2.53 -55.89 -17.43
C GLY A 900 3.53 -56.73 -16.64
N ASN A 901 4.82 -56.37 -16.68
CA ASN A 901 5.86 -57.14 -16.01
C ASN A 901 6.20 -56.60 -14.62
N ILE A 902 6.54 -57.50 -13.70
CA ILE A 902 7.02 -57.20 -12.35
C ILE A 902 8.46 -57.69 -12.23
N VAL A 903 9.37 -56.79 -11.85
CA VAL A 903 10.76 -57.13 -11.51
C VAL A 903 11.06 -56.69 -10.07
N ILE A 904 11.40 -57.65 -9.22
CA ILE A 904 11.77 -57.40 -7.83
C ILE A 904 13.22 -57.82 -7.61
N ASP A 905 14.09 -56.83 -7.44
CA ASP A 905 15.46 -57.01 -6.99
C ASP A 905 15.51 -56.70 -5.48
N THR A 906 15.59 -57.74 -4.64
CA THR A 906 15.62 -57.60 -3.18
C THR A 906 16.65 -58.52 -2.52
N GLY A 907 17.12 -58.19 -1.32
CA GLY A 907 17.86 -59.15 -0.49
C GLY A 907 16.92 -60.23 0.05
N ALA A 908 15.83 -59.83 0.68
CA ALA A 908 14.79 -60.73 1.20
C ALA A 908 13.39 -60.25 0.80
N LEU A 909 12.53 -61.19 0.40
CA LEU A 909 11.10 -60.98 0.15
C LEU A 909 10.28 -61.72 1.20
N VAL A 910 9.44 -61.00 1.95
CA VAL A 910 8.49 -61.59 2.91
C VAL A 910 7.09 -61.17 2.50
N ALA A 911 6.22 -62.11 2.15
CA ALA A 911 4.82 -61.84 1.84
C ALA A 911 3.91 -62.76 2.66
N LEU A 912 3.16 -62.20 3.61
CA LEU A 912 2.34 -62.93 4.57
C LEU A 912 0.89 -62.41 4.56
N GLU A 913 -0.01 -63.19 5.15
CA GLU A 913 -1.38 -62.74 5.44
C GLU A 913 -2.15 -62.33 4.17
N ASN A 914 -2.18 -63.21 3.16
CA ASN A 914 -2.89 -63.01 1.89
C ASN A 914 -2.37 -61.81 1.08
N SER A 915 -1.05 -61.60 1.07
CA SER A 915 -0.43 -60.50 0.32
C SER A 915 0.11 -61.00 -1.02
N ASN A 916 -0.32 -60.38 -2.12
CA ASN A 916 -0.20 -60.98 -3.45
C ASN A 916 0.67 -60.17 -4.41
N ILE A 917 1.33 -60.88 -5.32
CA ILE A 917 2.15 -60.34 -6.42
C ILE A 917 1.58 -60.88 -7.73
N THR A 918 0.92 -60.04 -8.53
CA THR A 918 0.10 -60.51 -9.65
C THR A 918 0.33 -59.76 -10.96
N ALA A 919 0.65 -60.49 -12.02
CA ALA A 919 0.76 -60.01 -13.41
C ALA A 919 -0.24 -60.75 -14.33
N ASN A 920 -1.51 -60.82 -13.92
CA ASN A 920 -2.53 -61.64 -14.56
C ASN A 920 -3.17 -60.92 -15.77
N ALA A 921 -3.81 -61.67 -16.66
CA ALA A 921 -4.55 -61.13 -17.81
C ALA A 921 -5.93 -61.79 -17.99
N LEU A 922 -6.94 -60.99 -18.35
CA LEU A 922 -8.30 -61.48 -18.59
C LEU A 922 -8.48 -62.04 -20.01
N ASN A 923 -8.17 -61.25 -21.05
CA ASN A 923 -8.41 -61.64 -22.45
C ASN A 923 -7.12 -61.76 -23.28
N ALA A 924 -5.98 -61.93 -22.62
CA ALA A 924 -4.65 -61.98 -23.24
C ALA A 924 -3.67 -62.84 -22.44
N SER A 925 -2.40 -62.86 -22.83
CA SER A 925 -1.36 -63.58 -22.08
C SER A 925 -1.02 -62.89 -20.76
N GLY A 926 -0.75 -63.66 -19.70
CA GLY A 926 -0.19 -63.13 -18.46
C GLY A 926 1.19 -62.47 -18.68
N GLY A 927 1.57 -61.56 -17.79
CA GLY A 927 2.87 -60.87 -17.85
C GLY A 927 4.04 -61.70 -17.29
N GLN A 928 5.22 -61.09 -17.16
CA GLN A 928 6.37 -61.73 -16.53
C GLN A 928 6.56 -61.25 -15.09
N VAL A 929 6.77 -62.17 -14.15
CA VAL A 929 7.19 -61.87 -12.78
C VAL A 929 8.59 -62.44 -12.55
N ILE A 930 9.59 -61.57 -12.38
CA ILE A 930 10.98 -61.94 -12.06
C ILE A 930 11.28 -61.49 -10.63
N ILE A 931 11.67 -62.42 -9.77
CA ILE A 931 12.09 -62.13 -8.40
C ILE A 931 13.53 -62.60 -8.21
N ASN A 932 14.44 -61.64 -8.05
CA ASN A 932 15.84 -61.87 -7.70
C ASN A 932 15.99 -61.61 -6.20
N ALA A 933 16.10 -62.69 -5.41
CA ALA A 933 16.18 -62.61 -3.95
C ALA A 933 17.14 -63.64 -3.35
N GLN A 934 17.76 -63.33 -2.20
CA GLN A 934 18.51 -64.34 -1.45
C GLN A 934 17.54 -65.33 -0.78
N GLU A 935 16.44 -64.81 -0.24
CA GLU A 935 15.43 -65.59 0.46
C GLU A 935 14.01 -65.06 0.14
N ILE A 936 13.05 -65.97 -0.03
CA ILE A 936 11.63 -65.69 -0.24
C ILE A 936 10.83 -66.42 0.85
N PHE A 937 9.96 -65.71 1.57
CA PHE A 937 9.19 -66.25 2.70
C PHE A 937 7.69 -65.96 2.59
N GLY A 938 6.88 -66.97 2.93
CA GLY A 938 5.44 -66.82 3.13
C GLY A 938 4.58 -66.80 1.88
N THR A 939 5.19 -66.79 0.69
CA THR A 939 4.51 -66.80 -0.61
C THR A 939 5.13 -67.82 -1.55
N GLU A 940 4.32 -68.33 -2.48
CA GLU A 940 4.76 -69.23 -3.55
C GLU A 940 4.04 -68.93 -4.86
N PHE A 941 4.63 -69.40 -5.97
CA PHE A 941 3.96 -69.37 -7.26
C PHE A 941 2.76 -70.32 -7.28
N ARG A 942 1.60 -69.82 -7.75
CA ARG A 942 0.39 -70.64 -7.92
C ARG A 942 -0.30 -70.37 -9.27
N ASP A 943 -0.86 -71.43 -9.85
CA ASP A 943 -1.59 -71.37 -11.13
C ASP A 943 -2.99 -70.73 -11.00
N GLN A 944 -3.49 -70.55 -9.77
CA GLN A 944 -4.75 -69.86 -9.47
C GLN A 944 -4.65 -69.12 -8.13
N PRO A 945 -5.30 -67.95 -7.98
CA PRO A 945 -5.37 -67.25 -6.70
C PRO A 945 -6.04 -68.08 -5.59
N THR A 946 -5.52 -67.94 -4.38
CA THR A 946 -5.93 -68.61 -3.14
C THR A 946 -6.22 -67.58 -2.04
N LEU A 947 -6.40 -68.06 -0.78
CA LEU A 947 -6.49 -67.19 0.40
C LEU A 947 -5.13 -67.01 1.10
N GLU A 948 -4.07 -67.57 0.53
CA GLU A 948 -2.70 -67.39 1.00
C GLU A 948 -1.99 -66.34 0.14
N SER A 949 -0.76 -65.97 0.50
CA SER A 949 0.04 -65.04 -0.29
C SER A 949 0.53 -65.69 -1.59
N ASP A 950 0.11 -65.18 -2.74
CA ASP A 950 0.36 -65.78 -4.05
C ASP A 950 1.26 -64.93 -4.95
N ILE A 951 2.09 -65.61 -5.76
CA ILE A 951 2.73 -65.04 -6.95
C ILE A 951 2.03 -65.62 -8.18
N THR A 952 1.40 -64.79 -9.01
CA THR A 952 0.65 -65.26 -10.18
C THR A 952 0.93 -64.45 -11.44
N ALA A 953 0.93 -65.12 -12.59
CA ALA A 953 0.99 -64.50 -13.92
C ALA A 953 0.02 -65.22 -14.87
N THR A 954 -1.24 -65.38 -14.46
CA THR A 954 -2.20 -66.29 -15.09
C THR A 954 -3.01 -65.60 -16.19
N SER A 955 -3.60 -66.39 -17.10
CA SER A 955 -4.52 -65.91 -18.14
C SER A 955 -5.87 -66.62 -18.04
N ALA A 956 -6.98 -65.86 -18.13
CA ALA A 956 -8.31 -66.45 -18.19
C ALA A 956 -8.62 -67.15 -19.54
N LEU A 957 -7.76 -67.00 -20.56
CA LEU A 957 -7.84 -67.77 -21.82
C LEU A 957 -7.40 -69.24 -21.65
N GLY A 958 -6.67 -69.55 -20.57
CA GLY A 958 -6.18 -70.90 -20.27
C GLY A 958 -4.71 -70.92 -19.84
N PRO A 959 -4.22 -72.02 -19.25
CA PRO A 959 -2.84 -72.15 -18.79
C PRO A 959 -1.79 -71.91 -19.88
N GLU A 960 -2.08 -72.24 -21.15
CA GLU A 960 -1.18 -72.03 -22.29
C GLU A 960 -0.92 -70.56 -22.63
N PHE A 961 -1.77 -69.65 -22.12
CA PHE A 961 -1.60 -68.21 -22.25
C PHE A 961 -1.07 -67.57 -20.95
N SER A 962 -0.76 -68.37 -19.92
CA SER A 962 -0.14 -67.82 -18.70
C SER A 962 1.27 -67.32 -19.00
N GLY A 963 1.66 -66.26 -18.30
CA GLY A 963 2.97 -65.66 -18.39
C GLY A 963 4.03 -66.46 -17.62
N VAL A 964 5.19 -65.85 -17.41
CA VAL A 964 6.35 -66.51 -16.81
C VAL A 964 6.58 -66.00 -15.40
N VAL A 965 6.72 -66.91 -14.44
CA VAL A 965 7.20 -66.61 -13.09
C VAL A 965 8.59 -67.20 -12.91
N GLU A 966 9.59 -66.34 -12.70
CA GLU A 966 10.99 -66.70 -12.53
C GLU A 966 11.47 -66.30 -11.12
N LEU A 967 11.84 -67.30 -10.31
CA LEU A 967 12.32 -67.11 -8.94
C LEU A 967 13.82 -67.43 -8.87
N ASN A 968 14.65 -66.39 -8.91
CA ASN A 968 16.09 -66.49 -8.85
C ASN A 968 16.56 -66.40 -7.41
N THR A 969 16.68 -67.57 -6.76
CA THR A 969 17.30 -67.74 -5.44
C THR A 969 18.63 -68.47 -5.60
N PRO A 970 19.75 -68.01 -5.00
CA PRO A 970 21.01 -68.74 -5.05
C PRO A 970 20.83 -70.15 -4.47
N ASP A 971 21.28 -71.19 -5.16
CA ASP A 971 21.27 -72.55 -4.64
C ASP A 971 22.05 -72.61 -3.32
N ILE A 972 21.35 -72.71 -2.20
CA ILE A 972 21.94 -73.11 -0.94
C ILE A 972 22.15 -74.63 -1.03
N ASP A 973 23.40 -75.04 -1.27
CA ASP A 973 23.82 -76.45 -1.20
C ASP A 973 23.63 -76.97 0.23
N THR A 974 22.45 -77.54 0.49
CA THR A 974 22.09 -78.17 1.77
C THR A 974 22.88 -79.46 2.04
N ALA A 975 23.65 -79.99 1.07
CA ALA A 975 24.48 -81.18 1.27
C ALA A 975 25.79 -80.90 2.02
N ALA A 976 26.17 -79.63 2.22
CA ALA A 976 27.34 -79.26 3.03
C ALA A 976 27.11 -79.36 4.55
N GLY A 977 25.88 -79.66 5.01
CA GLY A 977 25.48 -79.66 6.42
C GLY A 977 24.94 -80.97 7.00
N LEU A 978 24.78 -82.04 6.21
CA LEU A 978 24.36 -83.34 6.76
C LEU A 978 25.57 -84.09 7.35
N VAL A 979 25.80 -83.93 8.65
CA VAL A 979 26.58 -84.91 9.42
C VAL A 979 25.70 -86.12 9.69
N ASP A 980 26.04 -87.24 9.07
CA ASP A 980 25.43 -88.55 9.31
C ASP A 980 25.65 -88.97 10.78
N LEU A 981 24.56 -89.12 11.54
CA LEU A 981 24.60 -89.52 12.94
C LEU A 981 24.96 -91.01 13.05
N SER A 982 26.21 -91.31 13.42
CA SER A 982 26.65 -92.70 13.63
C SER A 982 25.87 -93.34 14.78
N ALA A 983 25.05 -94.35 14.47
CA ALA A 983 24.42 -95.22 15.45
C ALA A 983 25.43 -96.29 15.94
N ALA A 984 26.28 -95.91 16.90
CA ALA A 984 27.04 -96.86 17.72
C ALA A 984 26.99 -96.42 19.19
N PRO A 985 26.50 -97.26 20.13
CA PRO A 985 26.45 -96.90 21.54
C PRO A 985 27.87 -96.79 22.11
N ILE A 986 28.18 -95.65 22.74
CA ILE A 986 29.42 -95.40 23.47
C ILE A 986 29.38 -96.19 24.78
N ASP A 987 30.33 -97.10 24.98
CA ASP A 987 30.51 -97.88 26.21
C ASP A 987 31.17 -97.03 27.31
N VAL A 988 30.32 -96.50 28.18
CA VAL A 988 30.65 -95.60 29.31
C VAL A 988 31.51 -96.30 30.38
N ALA A 989 31.69 -97.62 30.35
CA ALA A 989 32.54 -98.35 31.30
C ALA A 989 34.05 -98.27 31.00
N SER A 990 34.45 -97.72 29.84
CA SER A 990 35.87 -97.65 29.42
C SER A 990 36.58 -96.31 29.72
N ILE A 991 35.86 -95.30 30.23
CA ILE A 991 36.38 -93.92 30.40
C ILE A 991 36.67 -93.57 31.87
N LEU A 992 36.39 -94.48 32.81
CA LEU A 992 36.73 -94.31 34.23
C LEU A 992 37.72 -95.39 34.69
N ASN A 993 39.01 -95.19 34.39
CA ASN A 993 40.02 -95.60 35.37
C ASN A 993 41.28 -94.72 35.31
N THR A 994 41.57 -94.15 36.47
CA THR A 994 42.69 -93.31 36.90
C THR A 994 43.96 -94.13 37.14
N ASP A 995 45.14 -93.63 36.71
CA ASP A 995 46.31 -93.39 37.59
C ASP A 995 47.46 -92.66 36.84
N PRO A 996 48.41 -91.99 37.52
CA PRO A 996 48.75 -90.58 37.25
C PRO A 996 50.27 -90.37 37.27
N CYS A 997 50.98 -90.57 36.17
CA CYS A 997 52.41 -90.22 36.08
C CYS A 997 52.85 -90.26 34.61
N THR A 998 52.99 -89.10 33.96
CA THR A 998 53.98 -88.85 32.90
C THR A 998 53.92 -87.40 32.47
N SER A 999 55.03 -86.69 32.72
CA SER A 999 55.25 -85.29 32.37
C SER A 999 55.42 -85.10 30.86
N GLY A 1000 54.95 -83.95 30.38
CA GLY A 1000 55.46 -83.32 29.16
C GLY A 1000 54.66 -83.66 27.90
N ARG A 1001 53.62 -82.85 27.64
CA ARG A 1001 53.40 -82.20 26.34
C ARG A 1001 52.28 -81.19 26.46
N ASP A 1002 52.60 -79.96 26.06
CA ASP A 1002 51.65 -78.86 25.91
C ASP A 1002 50.51 -79.28 24.98
N SER A 1003 49.28 -79.05 25.41
CA SER A 1003 48.09 -79.18 24.58
C SER A 1003 47.22 -77.96 24.86
N GLU A 1004 47.21 -77.07 23.87
CA GLU A 1004 46.39 -75.88 23.83
C GLU A 1004 44.98 -76.26 23.36
N PHE A 1005 43.97 -75.70 24.03
CA PHE A 1005 42.56 -75.98 23.79
C PHE A 1005 41.90 -74.72 23.24
N TYR A 1006 41.40 -74.77 22.00
CA TYR A 1006 40.59 -73.69 21.43
C TYR A 1006 39.16 -74.19 21.19
N VAL A 1007 38.22 -73.47 21.79
CA VAL A 1007 36.78 -73.63 21.66
C VAL A 1007 36.30 -72.78 20.50
N THR A 1008 35.77 -73.39 19.44
CA THR A 1008 34.95 -72.65 18.46
C THR A 1008 33.47 -72.88 18.77
N GLY A 1009 32.92 -72.00 19.62
CA GLY A 1009 31.50 -71.64 19.65
C GLY A 1009 30.60 -72.35 20.67
N ARG A 1010 29.82 -71.54 21.40
CA ARG A 1010 28.39 -71.76 21.66
C ARG A 1010 27.74 -70.46 22.18
N GLY A 1011 26.66 -70.08 21.50
CA GLY A 1011 25.91 -68.84 21.70
C GLY A 1011 25.36 -68.66 23.11
N GLY A 1012 25.46 -67.42 23.59
CA GLY A 1012 24.76 -66.94 24.77
C GLY A 1012 23.36 -66.49 24.38
N LEU A 1013 22.36 -67.29 24.72
CA LEU A 1013 20.99 -66.80 24.88
C LEU A 1013 20.80 -66.39 26.34
N PRO A 1014 20.18 -65.23 26.64
CA PRO A 1014 19.81 -64.90 27.99
C PRO A 1014 18.76 -65.90 28.52
N PRO A 1015 18.75 -66.23 29.82
CA PRO A 1015 17.80 -67.18 30.39
C PRO A 1015 16.33 -66.68 30.43
N ASN A 1016 16.03 -65.47 29.95
CA ASN A 1016 14.67 -65.00 29.67
C ASN A 1016 14.64 -63.94 28.53
N PRO A 1017 13.47 -63.68 27.90
CA PRO A 1017 13.37 -62.84 26.69
C PRO A 1017 13.52 -61.33 26.91
N GLU A 1018 13.56 -60.83 28.14
CA GLU A 1018 13.59 -59.38 28.43
C GLU A 1018 14.91 -58.90 29.08
N GLY A 1019 15.91 -59.78 29.24
CA GLY A 1019 17.21 -59.43 29.83
C GLY A 1019 18.26 -58.95 28.81
N THR A 1020 19.00 -57.90 29.15
CA THR A 1020 20.12 -57.35 28.35
C THR A 1020 21.35 -58.28 28.36
N LEU A 1021 22.03 -58.42 27.21
CA LEU A 1021 23.30 -59.15 27.09
C LEU A 1021 24.42 -58.45 27.89
N VAL A 1022 24.99 -59.14 28.88
CA VAL A 1022 26.17 -58.67 29.63
C VAL A 1022 27.38 -59.53 29.25
N ASN A 1023 28.50 -58.87 28.91
CA ASN A 1023 29.71 -59.50 28.34
C ASN A 1023 30.78 -59.93 29.35
N ASP A 1024 30.51 -59.97 30.66
CA ASP A 1024 31.52 -60.38 31.65
C ASP A 1024 31.08 -61.57 32.51
N VAL A 1025 31.87 -62.65 32.42
CA VAL A 1025 31.69 -63.89 33.18
C VAL A 1025 32.41 -63.75 34.52
N THR A 1026 31.67 -63.56 35.62
CA THR A 1026 32.20 -63.79 36.97
C THR A 1026 31.87 -65.21 37.41
N TRP A 1027 32.91 -65.99 37.69
CA TRP A 1027 32.81 -67.35 38.23
C TRP A 1027 32.17 -67.33 39.62
N VAL A 1028 31.13 -68.13 39.85
CA VAL A 1028 30.62 -68.43 41.19
C VAL A 1028 30.45 -69.94 41.39
N ASP A 1029 31.13 -70.46 42.41
CA ASP A 1029 31.22 -71.85 42.87
C ASP A 1029 29.86 -72.38 43.40
N LEU A 1030 29.39 -73.50 42.86
CA LEU A 1030 28.19 -74.21 43.31
C LEU A 1030 28.57 -75.37 44.24
N ARG A 1031 28.74 -75.05 45.52
CA ARG A 1031 28.61 -76.04 46.60
C ARG A 1031 27.60 -75.56 47.63
N SER A 1032 26.57 -76.39 47.77
CA SER A 1032 25.41 -76.31 48.66
C SER A 1032 25.75 -75.92 50.10
N LEU A 1033 24.81 -75.25 50.79
CA LEU A 1033 24.24 -75.74 52.06
C LEU A 1033 23.14 -74.80 52.61
N ASN A 1034 21.92 -75.35 52.69
CA ASN A 1034 20.92 -75.20 53.74
C ASN A 1034 20.53 -73.82 54.29
N LEU A 1035 19.27 -73.50 53.97
CA LEU A 1035 18.36 -72.56 54.62
C LEU A 1035 18.32 -72.69 56.16
N SER A 1036 18.49 -71.57 56.85
CA SER A 1036 17.68 -71.20 58.03
C SER A 1036 17.77 -69.70 58.41
N ARG A 1037 16.60 -69.05 58.29
CA ARG A 1037 16.01 -67.94 59.09
C ARG A 1037 16.74 -66.59 59.29
N SER A 1038 16.14 -65.59 58.62
CA SER A 1038 15.43 -64.42 59.19
C SER A 1038 16.01 -63.01 59.02
N GLN A 1039 15.09 -62.15 58.58
CA GLN A 1039 14.95 -60.68 58.74
C GLN A 1039 15.69 -59.70 57.82
N GLY A 1040 14.86 -58.83 57.21
CA GLY A 1040 15.19 -57.53 56.62
C GLY A 1040 15.02 -57.51 55.11
N ARG A 1041 14.37 -56.55 54.45
CA ARG A 1041 13.63 -55.34 54.85
C ARG A 1041 12.95 -54.85 53.56
N SER A 1042 11.68 -54.48 53.63
CA SER A 1042 10.90 -53.92 52.51
C SER A 1042 11.20 -52.43 52.30
N VAL A 1043 11.57 -52.00 51.09
CA VAL A 1043 11.48 -50.60 50.58
C VAL A 1043 11.53 -50.64 49.03
N PRO A 1044 11.05 -49.61 48.30
CA PRO A 1044 9.66 -49.42 47.89
C PRO A 1044 9.48 -49.42 46.35
N ARG A 1045 8.21 -49.42 45.95
CA ARG A 1045 7.70 -49.25 44.58
C ARG A 1045 7.92 -47.79 44.17
N ASP A 1046 8.58 -47.55 43.03
CA ASP A 1046 8.67 -46.20 42.46
C ASP A 1046 7.42 -45.94 41.60
N GLU A 1047 6.67 -44.92 41.98
CA GLU A 1047 5.44 -44.47 41.33
C GLU A 1047 5.78 -43.71 40.05
N ARG A 1048 4.99 -43.96 38.99
CA ARG A 1048 4.97 -43.11 37.81
C ARG A 1048 4.47 -41.73 38.24
N VAL A 1049 5.25 -40.69 37.99
CA VAL A 1049 4.80 -39.30 38.13
C VAL A 1049 3.89 -38.98 36.96
N GLU A 1050 2.63 -38.68 37.26
CA GLU A 1050 1.66 -38.13 36.32
C GLU A 1050 1.98 -36.64 36.11
N LEU A 1051 2.10 -36.19 34.85
CA LEU A 1051 2.34 -34.79 34.52
C LEU A 1051 1.05 -33.99 34.74
N VAL A 1052 1.11 -32.98 35.61
CA VAL A 1052 -0.01 -32.08 35.93
C VAL A 1052 0.31 -30.68 35.38
N GLU A 1053 -0.67 -30.03 34.74
CA GLU A 1053 -0.53 -28.68 34.17
C GLU A 1053 -0.34 -27.62 35.27
N ALA A 1054 0.44 -26.58 34.99
CA ALA A 1054 0.70 -25.51 35.93
C ALA A 1054 -0.48 -24.54 36.02
N GLU A 1055 -1.03 -24.34 37.21
CA GLU A 1055 -2.17 -23.46 37.46
C GLU A 1055 -1.76 -22.04 37.92
N GLY A 1056 -0.46 -21.79 38.10
CA GLY A 1056 0.07 -20.45 38.41
C GLY A 1056 1.60 -20.37 38.33
N TRP A 1057 2.16 -19.17 38.46
CA TRP A 1057 3.61 -18.95 38.55
C TRP A 1057 3.98 -17.93 39.62
N HIS A 1058 5.18 -18.06 40.17
CA HIS A 1058 5.76 -17.07 41.07
C HIS A 1058 7.26 -16.94 40.83
N MET A 1059 7.84 -15.81 41.22
CA MET A 1059 9.26 -15.53 41.03
C MET A 1059 10.00 -15.77 42.35
N ASN A 1060 11.10 -16.54 42.30
CA ASN A 1060 11.90 -16.77 43.50
C ASN A 1060 12.79 -15.54 43.82
N HIS A 1061 13.46 -15.58 44.96
CA HIS A 1061 14.31 -14.49 45.46
C HIS A 1061 15.60 -14.27 44.64
N GLU A 1062 15.86 -15.12 43.65
CA GLU A 1062 16.98 -15.05 42.69
C GLU A 1062 16.51 -14.53 41.31
N GLY A 1063 15.22 -14.25 41.14
CA GLY A 1063 14.64 -13.65 39.92
C GLY A 1063 14.13 -14.67 38.89
N GLU A 1064 14.05 -15.95 39.24
CA GLU A 1064 13.61 -17.02 38.33
C GLU A 1064 12.11 -17.29 38.47
N VAL A 1065 11.43 -17.49 37.34
CA VAL A 1065 9.99 -17.80 37.29
C VAL A 1065 9.77 -19.30 37.47
N ILE A 1066 9.00 -19.67 38.48
CA ILE A 1066 8.64 -21.05 38.83
C ILE A 1066 7.15 -21.26 38.64
N LEU A 1067 6.80 -22.27 37.85
CA LEU A 1067 5.43 -22.71 37.58
C LEU A 1067 4.97 -23.71 38.67
N SER A 1068 3.76 -23.52 39.21
CA SER A 1068 3.18 -24.26 40.34
C SER A 1068 1.79 -24.78 39.98
N SER A 1069 1.43 -25.97 40.47
CA SER A 1069 0.12 -26.61 40.26
C SER A 1069 -0.85 -26.47 41.46
N SER A 1070 -0.62 -25.54 42.39
CA SER A 1070 -1.60 -25.24 43.46
C SER A 1070 -1.49 -23.81 43.99
N ASN A 1071 -2.61 -23.10 44.09
CA ASN A 1071 -2.74 -21.83 44.80
C ASN A 1071 -2.81 -22.08 46.31
N GLY A 1072 -1.72 -21.82 47.02
CA GLY A 1072 -1.66 -21.92 48.48
C GLY A 1072 -0.96 -20.71 49.11
N ASP A 1073 -1.75 -19.89 49.80
CA ASP A 1073 -1.33 -18.73 50.60
C ASP A 1073 -0.17 -19.06 51.57
N VAL A 1074 0.95 -18.34 51.45
CA VAL A 1074 2.07 -18.42 52.39
C VAL A 1074 1.94 -17.31 53.44
N VAL A 1075 1.53 -17.66 54.66
CA VAL A 1075 1.70 -16.81 55.84
C VAL A 1075 3.11 -17.04 56.41
N PRO A 1076 3.90 -15.97 56.69
CA PRO A 1076 5.32 -16.10 57.02
C PRO A 1076 5.52 -16.45 58.50
N THR A 1077 6.50 -17.31 58.80
CA THR A 1077 7.09 -17.41 60.15
C THR A 1077 8.59 -17.17 60.13
N ILE A 1078 9.02 -16.37 61.10
CA ILE A 1078 10.29 -15.65 61.28
C ILE A 1078 11.38 -16.59 61.83
N PRO A 1079 12.68 -16.34 61.56
CA PRO A 1079 13.76 -17.26 61.88
C PRO A 1079 14.34 -17.04 63.28
N GLU A 1080 14.79 -18.11 63.94
CA GLU A 1080 15.72 -18.03 65.08
C GLU A 1080 17.09 -18.64 64.77
N ARG A 1081 18.10 -17.78 64.97
CA ARG A 1081 19.55 -18.03 64.90
C ARG A 1081 20.04 -19.02 65.97
N ARG A 1082 21.13 -19.72 65.62
CA ARG A 1082 22.48 -19.78 66.29
C ARG A 1082 23.12 -21.15 66.02
N ALA A 1083 24.43 -21.37 65.98
CA ALA A 1083 25.64 -20.60 65.72
C ALA A 1083 26.81 -21.62 65.68
N ASN A 1084 27.86 -21.29 64.93
CA ASN A 1084 29.26 -21.65 65.16
C ASN A 1084 29.78 -23.09 64.88
N SER A 1085 30.55 -23.17 63.78
CA SER A 1085 32.04 -23.19 63.78
C SER A 1085 32.80 -24.44 63.30
N CYS A 1086 33.89 -24.13 62.60
CA CYS A 1086 35.17 -24.82 62.43
C CYS A 1086 35.38 -25.85 61.29
N SER A 1087 35.88 -25.33 60.16
CA SER A 1087 37.29 -25.39 59.71
C SER A 1087 37.93 -26.68 59.16
N LEU A 1088 38.64 -26.46 58.03
CA LEU A 1088 39.90 -27.06 57.50
C LEU A 1088 39.82 -28.24 56.50
N LEU A 1089 39.92 -27.89 55.20
CA LEU A 1089 41.02 -28.14 54.21
C LEU A 1089 41.86 -29.44 54.31
N PRO A 1090 42.48 -29.91 53.19
CA PRO A 1090 42.77 -29.22 51.92
C PRO A 1090 41.86 -29.55 50.74
#